data_AF-A0A7W2YJS0-F1
#
_entry.id   AF-A0A7W2YJS0-F1
#
_cell.length_a   1.000
_cell.length_b   1.000
_cell.length_c   1.000
_cell.angle_alpha   90.00
_cell.angle_beta   90.00
_cell.angle_gamma   90.00
#
_symmetry.space_group_name_H-M   'P 1'
#
loop_
_entity.id
_entity.type
_entity.pdbx_description
1 polymer ?
#
loop_
_entity_poly.entity_id
_entity_poly.type
_entity_poly.pdbx_seq_one_letter_code
_entity_poly.pdbx_strand_id
1 'polypeptide(L)'
;MQAKAPAQRDLLLVGGGHAHVIALRMLAMRPLAGLRITLISPDAYTPYSGMLPGLIAGHYSFEQSHIDLERLCYWAGARFIRDRACALDVDEQALYLEQRPALGYDLLSLDIGSQPELDSVPGARAHSVAVKPVSGLWQRWCELRRRLANEPGRRQQLAVVGGGAGSVEVILAMAYSLRREPVSFTLVSAAQELLPGYNPRARREVLKALAEYGVTVHCAARVQALEAGTLHFDGSSLGGFDEIFWCTGASAAPWLAESALPSDERGFLLLRNTLQVQGFDTVFAAGDVAIQQDYPRPRAGVFAVRQGPVLANNLRRYLLGQPLREHRPQQQFLSILALGEREATADRGPFSVSGAWVWRWKDRIDRKFMQRFQDLPSAMPQREFGSLPELDHAKEQMPCGGCGAKIAADDLAWALGKLRQQYPAHCPAEGAADDVAPIPNASGAVVMQSLDILRELVSDPWLMGRIAANHALSDLYASGLRPVSALAAVTLPFAAPALQRRDLRQMLAGALEEFAAVDCALLGGHSLQGSELGLGFVVNGVALATGQILPKRGLQLGDSLVLTKPLGTGVLFAAQMQQQAKGSDIEAAIAVMLQSNFAAARLAVEYKASAATDVTGFGLLCHALEMLAPDQRLLLEPAEIPLIAGASAAFSEGIRSTMHEPNRKSALAFGWPTAAVDSAEMVPLYDPQTSGGLLLGIAAERTEELLGALRAAGYADASVIGKVGRLNEAR
;
A
#
# COMPACT_ATOMS: atom_id res chain seq x y z
N MET A 1 20.29 -22.30 -0.71
CA MET A 1 20.32 -20.83 -0.56
C MET A 1 21.41 -20.45 0.44
N GLN A 2 22.29 -19.48 0.14
CA GLN A 2 23.11 -18.87 1.20
C GLN A 2 22.15 -18.13 2.14
N ALA A 3 22.23 -18.40 3.45
CA ALA A 3 21.45 -17.67 4.44
C ALA A 3 21.74 -16.17 4.31
N LYS A 4 20.70 -15.35 4.22
CA LYS A 4 20.83 -13.88 4.19
C LYS A 4 21.61 -13.46 5.43
N ALA A 5 22.67 -12.67 5.26
CA ALA A 5 23.45 -12.19 6.40
C ALA A 5 22.53 -11.44 7.38
N PRO A 6 22.62 -11.71 8.70
CA PRO A 6 21.81 -11.04 9.72
C PRO A 6 21.90 -9.52 9.61
N ALA A 7 20.76 -8.82 9.75
CA ALA A 7 20.75 -7.36 9.68
C ALA A 7 21.56 -6.75 10.83
N GLN A 8 22.43 -5.80 10.53
CA GLN A 8 23.33 -5.11 11.47
C GLN A 8 23.05 -3.61 11.56
N ARG A 9 22.54 -2.99 10.49
CA ARG A 9 22.28 -1.54 10.40
C ARG A 9 20.94 -1.26 9.73
N ASP A 10 20.26 -0.23 10.21
CA ASP A 10 19.01 0.30 9.65
C ASP A 10 19.21 1.62 8.91
N LEU A 11 18.91 1.60 7.61
CA LEU A 11 18.74 2.79 6.79
C LEU A 11 17.25 3.07 6.58
N LEU A 12 16.80 4.24 7.05
CA LEU A 12 15.47 4.76 6.73
C LEU A 12 15.56 5.78 5.59
N LEU A 13 14.77 5.56 4.54
CA LEU A 13 14.53 6.50 3.44
C LEU A 13 13.13 7.10 3.64
N VAL A 14 13.03 8.36 4.03
CA VAL A 14 11.75 9.04 4.26
C VAL A 14 11.35 9.84 3.03
N GLY A 15 10.23 9.45 2.42
CA GLY A 15 9.70 10.00 1.17
C GLY A 15 10.12 9.20 -0.05
N GLY A 16 9.16 8.89 -0.93
CA GLY A 16 9.40 8.27 -2.23
C GLY A 16 9.83 9.24 -3.33
N GLY A 17 10.63 10.25 -3.00
CA GLY A 17 11.11 11.22 -3.98
C GLY A 17 12.08 10.61 -5.01
N HIS A 18 12.39 11.40 -6.05
CA HIS A 18 13.20 10.95 -7.18
C HIS A 18 14.60 10.49 -6.77
N ALA A 19 15.20 11.11 -5.75
CA ALA A 19 16.54 10.72 -5.30
C ALA A 19 16.50 9.39 -4.55
N HIS A 20 15.49 9.17 -3.71
CA HIS A 20 15.30 7.92 -2.98
C HIS A 20 14.97 6.73 -3.87
N VAL A 21 14.06 6.85 -4.85
CA VAL A 21 13.75 5.72 -5.75
C VAL A 21 14.98 5.30 -6.56
N ILE A 22 15.82 6.25 -6.97
CA ILE A 22 17.10 5.97 -7.64
C ILE A 22 18.08 5.33 -6.67
N ALA A 23 18.20 5.87 -5.45
CA ALA A 23 19.13 5.35 -4.46
C ALA A 23 18.78 3.92 -4.03
N LEU A 24 17.50 3.66 -3.75
CA LEU A 24 16.99 2.33 -3.44
C LEU A 24 17.30 1.35 -4.57
N ARG A 25 16.99 1.72 -5.82
CA ARG A 25 17.31 0.88 -6.99
C ARG A 25 18.81 0.58 -7.10
N MET A 26 19.67 1.57 -6.87
CA MET A 26 21.13 1.38 -6.93
C MET A 26 21.66 0.52 -5.79
N LEU A 27 21.11 0.66 -4.58
CA LEU A 27 21.45 -0.17 -3.43
C LEU A 27 20.98 -1.62 -3.63
N ALA A 28 19.80 -1.83 -4.22
CA ALA A 28 19.28 -3.14 -4.58
C ALA A 28 20.16 -3.86 -5.63
N MET A 29 20.64 -3.13 -6.65
CA MET A 29 21.54 -3.70 -7.66
C MET A 29 22.93 -4.08 -7.11
N ARG A 30 23.32 -3.53 -5.95
CA ARG A 30 24.58 -3.82 -5.28
C ARG A 30 24.33 -3.92 -3.77
N PRO A 31 23.68 -4.98 -3.28
CA PRO A 31 23.28 -5.05 -1.88
C PRO A 31 24.49 -4.99 -0.95
N LEU A 32 24.26 -4.48 0.26
CA LEU A 32 25.23 -4.49 1.36
C LEU A 32 24.79 -5.54 2.35
N ALA A 33 25.62 -6.56 2.58
CA ALA A 33 25.33 -7.60 3.56
C ALA A 33 25.14 -6.97 4.95
N GLY A 34 24.10 -7.37 5.66
CA GLY A 34 23.74 -6.81 6.97
C GLY A 34 23.09 -5.42 6.93
N LEU A 35 22.82 -4.82 5.77
CA LEU A 35 22.02 -3.60 5.71
C LEU A 35 20.54 -3.94 5.54
N ARG A 36 19.70 -3.39 6.42
CA ARG A 36 18.25 -3.34 6.24
C ARG A 36 17.86 -1.94 5.77
N ILE A 37 17.04 -1.88 4.73
CA ILE A 37 16.54 -0.63 4.16
C ILE A 37 15.03 -0.59 4.35
N THR A 38 14.51 0.54 4.80
CA THR A 38 13.08 0.80 4.92
C THR A 38 12.76 2.11 4.20
N LEU A 39 11.81 2.09 3.27
CA LEU A 39 11.24 3.27 2.63
C LEU A 39 9.92 3.61 3.31
N ILE A 40 9.76 4.86 3.74
CA ILE A 40 8.56 5.38 4.37
C ILE A 40 7.92 6.40 3.42
N SER A 41 6.65 6.25 3.09
CA SER A 41 5.91 7.21 2.26
C SER A 41 4.41 7.14 2.56
N PRO A 42 3.68 8.26 2.62
CA PRO A 42 2.21 8.20 2.78
C PRO A 42 1.52 7.62 1.53
N ASP A 43 2.17 7.75 0.37
CA ASP A 43 1.66 7.32 -0.93
C ASP A 43 2.46 6.10 -1.43
N ALA A 44 1.79 5.03 -1.86
CA ALA A 44 2.43 3.88 -2.55
C ALA A 44 2.81 4.19 -4.00
N TYR A 45 2.14 5.17 -4.62
CA TYR A 45 2.44 5.63 -5.97
C TYR A 45 3.04 7.03 -5.90
N THR A 46 4.32 7.16 -6.24
CA THR A 46 4.97 8.47 -6.32
C THR A 46 4.92 8.99 -7.76
N PRO A 47 4.44 10.21 -8.01
CA PRO A 47 4.34 10.77 -9.35
C PRO A 47 5.73 11.13 -9.90
N TYR A 48 6.00 10.73 -11.14
CA TYR A 48 7.10 11.30 -11.90
C TYR A 48 6.68 12.64 -12.48
N SER A 49 7.11 13.72 -11.82
CA SER A 49 6.62 15.09 -12.08
C SER A 49 6.75 15.53 -13.55
N GLY A 50 7.72 14.99 -14.30
CA GLY A 50 7.90 15.29 -15.72
C GLY A 50 6.76 14.79 -16.62
N MET A 51 6.02 13.76 -16.22
CA MET A 51 4.90 13.18 -16.98
C MET A 51 3.52 13.66 -16.51
N LEU A 52 3.44 14.35 -15.37
CA LEU A 52 2.18 14.78 -14.78
C LEU A 52 1.33 15.68 -15.70
N PRO A 53 1.89 16.67 -16.42
CA PRO A 53 1.09 17.44 -17.40
C PRO A 53 0.53 16.54 -18.51
N GLY A 54 1.29 15.54 -18.95
CA GLY A 54 0.83 14.56 -19.92
C GLY A 54 -0.29 13.67 -19.39
N LEU A 55 -0.27 13.32 -18.11
CA LEU A 55 -1.35 12.58 -17.45
C LEU A 55 -2.65 13.42 -17.42
N ILE A 56 -2.58 14.69 -17.01
CA ILE A 56 -3.73 15.63 -17.01
C ILE A 56 -4.32 15.77 -18.42
N ALA A 57 -3.44 15.90 -19.42
CA ALA A 57 -3.81 16.01 -20.83
C ALA A 57 -4.36 14.70 -21.43
N GLY A 58 -4.25 13.56 -20.75
CA GLY A 58 -4.69 12.25 -21.23
C GLY A 58 -3.71 11.53 -22.18
N HIS A 59 -2.43 11.93 -22.17
CA HIS A 59 -1.37 11.29 -22.98
C HIS A 59 -0.77 10.04 -22.32
N TYR A 60 -0.92 9.91 -21.01
CA TYR A 60 -0.41 8.80 -20.20
C TYR A 60 -1.51 8.25 -19.30
N SER A 61 -1.42 6.96 -18.96
CA SER A 61 -2.18 6.41 -17.84
C SER A 61 -1.53 6.77 -16.50
N PHE A 62 -2.25 6.51 -15.40
CA PHE A 62 -1.73 6.70 -14.05
C PHE A 62 -0.47 5.84 -13.82
N GLU A 63 -0.52 4.57 -14.21
CA GLU A 63 0.55 3.59 -14.06
C GLU A 63 1.79 3.93 -14.91
N GLN A 64 1.59 4.58 -16.06
CA GLN A 64 2.69 5.03 -16.92
C GLN A 64 3.46 6.21 -16.32
N SER A 65 2.85 6.97 -15.41
CA SER A 65 3.38 8.24 -14.87
C SER A 65 3.73 8.18 -13.38
N HIS A 66 3.42 7.08 -12.69
CA HIS A 66 3.72 6.87 -11.28
C HIS A 66 4.66 5.68 -11.08
N ILE A 67 5.57 5.81 -10.13
CA ILE A 67 6.42 4.71 -9.68
C ILE A 67 5.68 4.01 -8.53
N ASP A 68 5.48 2.71 -8.69
CA ASP A 68 4.96 1.82 -7.65
C ASP A 68 6.08 1.55 -6.63
N LEU A 69 6.02 2.24 -5.48
CA LEU A 69 7.03 2.17 -4.43
C LEU A 69 7.02 0.82 -3.72
N GLU A 70 5.85 0.21 -3.55
CA GLU A 70 5.72 -1.08 -2.89
C GLU A 70 6.38 -2.17 -3.74
N ARG A 71 6.08 -2.21 -5.05
CA ARG A 71 6.73 -3.12 -5.98
C ARG A 71 8.24 -2.90 -6.04
N LEU A 72 8.70 -1.64 -6.04
CA LEU A 72 10.12 -1.31 -6.03
C LEU A 72 10.81 -1.78 -4.74
N CYS A 73 10.18 -1.59 -3.58
CA CYS A 73 10.72 -2.03 -2.29
C CYS A 73 10.79 -3.55 -2.20
N TYR A 74 9.72 -4.23 -2.64
CA TYR A 74 9.67 -5.68 -2.68
C TYR A 74 10.81 -6.26 -3.54
N TRP A 75 10.95 -5.77 -4.77
CA TRP A 75 12.08 -6.14 -5.66
C TRP A 75 13.45 -5.84 -5.05
N ALA A 76 13.57 -4.71 -4.34
CA ALA A 76 14.81 -4.31 -3.67
C ALA A 76 15.14 -5.12 -2.41
N GLY A 77 14.21 -5.96 -1.92
CA GLY A 77 14.32 -6.60 -0.61
C GLY A 77 14.33 -5.61 0.55
N ALA A 78 13.68 -4.44 0.36
CA ALA A 78 13.51 -3.38 1.34
C ALA A 78 12.11 -3.42 1.94
N ARG A 79 11.96 -2.92 3.17
CA ARG A 79 10.66 -2.73 3.81
C ARG A 79 9.98 -1.49 3.22
N PHE A 80 8.68 -1.58 2.97
CA PHE A 80 7.86 -0.41 2.66
C PHE A 80 6.92 -0.16 3.83
N ILE A 81 6.91 1.07 4.34
CA ILE A 81 5.98 1.51 5.39
C ILE A 81 5.14 2.64 4.83
N ARG A 82 3.85 2.38 4.70
CA ARG A 82 2.88 3.38 4.26
C ARG A 82 2.39 4.20 5.46
N ASP A 83 3.10 5.28 5.75
CA ASP A 83 2.75 6.21 6.82
C ASP A 83 3.38 7.58 6.55
N ARG A 84 2.90 8.62 7.23
CA ARG A 84 3.45 9.97 7.16
C ARG A 84 4.39 10.21 8.34
N ALA A 85 5.60 10.65 8.03
CA ALA A 85 6.49 11.21 9.05
C ALA A 85 5.95 12.55 9.57
N CYS A 86 5.84 12.66 10.89
CA CYS A 86 5.25 13.84 11.56
C CYS A 86 6.20 14.52 12.55
N ALA A 87 7.28 13.86 12.99
CA ALA A 87 8.35 14.48 13.76
C ALA A 87 9.64 13.66 13.64
N LEU A 88 10.78 14.28 13.96
CA LEU A 88 12.09 13.64 13.99
C LEU A 88 12.85 14.09 15.24
N ASP A 89 13.24 13.13 16.05
CA ASP A 89 14.18 13.31 17.14
C ASP A 89 15.53 12.75 16.73
N VAL A 90 16.49 13.64 16.52
CA VAL A 90 17.83 13.29 16.05
C VAL A 90 18.72 12.75 17.16
N ASP A 91 18.45 13.13 18.41
CA ASP A 91 19.23 12.73 19.57
C ASP A 91 18.86 11.30 19.98
N GLU A 92 17.56 10.98 19.99
CA GLU A 92 17.04 9.63 20.23
C GLU A 92 17.09 8.73 18.97
N GLN A 93 17.50 9.28 17.83
CA GLN A 93 17.49 8.62 16.51
C GLN A 93 16.13 7.98 16.20
N ALA A 94 15.05 8.74 16.42
CA ALA A 94 13.67 8.29 16.32
C ALA A 94 12.87 9.12 15.32
N LEU A 95 12.26 8.45 14.33
CA LEU A 95 11.32 9.03 13.38
C LEU A 95 9.89 8.74 13.84
N TYR A 96 9.12 9.79 14.16
CA TYR A 96 7.72 9.66 14.55
C TYR A 96 6.82 9.63 13.32
N LEU A 97 5.85 8.73 13.36
CA LEU A 97 4.87 8.50 12.29
C LEU A 97 3.46 8.74 12.84
N GLU A 98 2.49 9.01 11.97
CA GLU A 98 1.13 9.37 12.39
C GLU A 98 0.35 8.19 12.99
N GLN A 99 0.49 6.99 12.43
CA GLN A 99 -0.42 5.88 12.74
C GLN A 99 0.19 4.82 13.68
N ARG A 100 1.47 4.94 14.04
CA ARG A 100 2.19 3.89 14.76
C ARG A 100 3.32 4.43 15.64
N PRO A 101 3.89 3.60 16.54
CA PRO A 101 5.02 4.02 17.34
C PRO A 101 6.24 4.39 16.48
N ALA A 102 7.05 5.34 16.96
CA ALA A 102 8.23 5.84 16.25
C ALA A 102 9.20 4.74 15.78
N LEU A 103 9.93 4.96 14.69
CA LEU A 103 10.95 4.06 14.16
C LEU A 103 12.34 4.52 14.57
N GLY A 104 13.13 3.61 15.14
CA GLY A 104 14.56 3.88 15.38
C GLY A 104 15.39 3.66 14.12
N TYR A 105 16.48 4.39 13.96
CA TYR A 105 17.39 4.26 12.80
C TYR A 105 18.87 4.25 13.17
N ASP A 106 19.73 3.81 12.23
CA ASP A 106 21.19 4.05 12.28
C ASP A 106 21.60 5.15 11.30
N LEU A 107 20.92 5.21 10.15
CA LEU A 107 21.13 6.18 9.09
C LEU A 107 19.76 6.63 8.54
N LEU A 108 19.60 7.92 8.37
CA LEU A 108 18.36 8.53 7.87
C LEU A 108 18.63 9.31 6.60
N SER A 109 17.73 9.23 5.62
CA SER A 109 17.72 10.10 4.46
C SER A 109 16.31 10.67 4.25
N LEU A 110 16.21 11.97 3.92
CA LEU A 110 14.96 12.70 3.69
C LEU A 110 14.84 13.12 2.21
N ASP A 111 13.74 12.74 1.55
CA ASP A 111 13.38 13.12 0.16
C ASP A 111 11.84 13.20 0.04
N ILE A 112 11.24 14.01 0.91
CA ILE A 112 9.78 14.21 1.03
C ILE A 112 9.23 15.31 0.12
N GLY A 113 10.09 15.91 -0.72
CA GLY A 113 9.74 17.03 -1.59
C GLY A 113 9.54 18.35 -0.83
N SER A 114 8.79 19.27 -1.46
CA SER A 114 8.42 20.56 -0.88
C SER A 114 6.90 20.70 -0.76
N GLN A 115 6.46 21.56 0.15
CA GLN A 115 5.08 21.95 0.35
C GLN A 115 4.79 23.28 -0.36
N PRO A 116 3.52 23.55 -0.72
CA PRO A 116 3.13 24.83 -1.27
C PRO A 116 3.15 25.89 -0.17
N GLU A 117 3.63 27.08 -0.49
CA GLU A 117 3.58 28.22 0.42
C GLU A 117 2.14 28.80 0.39
N LEU A 118 1.28 28.30 1.29
CA LEU A 118 -0.14 28.69 1.38
C LEU A 118 -0.42 29.67 2.51
N ASP A 119 0.48 29.77 3.50
CA ASP A 119 0.25 30.57 4.71
C ASP A 119 0.76 32.00 4.57
N SER A 120 1.57 32.30 3.55
CA SER A 120 2.06 33.66 3.28
C SER A 120 1.06 34.54 2.53
N VAL A 121 -0.02 33.95 2.00
CA VAL A 121 -1.09 34.67 1.31
C VAL A 121 -2.43 34.35 2.00
N PRO A 122 -3.05 35.33 2.70
CA PRO A 122 -4.35 35.17 3.34
C PRO A 122 -5.39 34.50 2.42
N GLY A 123 -6.07 33.48 2.94
CA GLY A 123 -7.12 32.75 2.23
C GLY A 123 -6.65 31.69 1.23
N ALA A 124 -5.36 31.65 0.86
CA ALA A 124 -4.87 30.68 -0.14
C ALA A 124 -5.09 29.22 0.30
N ARG A 125 -4.84 28.89 1.57
CA ARG A 125 -5.09 27.54 2.11
C ARG A 125 -6.56 27.12 2.03
N ALA A 126 -7.49 28.05 2.25
CA ALA A 126 -8.92 27.76 2.32
C ALA A 126 -9.61 27.78 0.94
N HIS A 127 -9.09 28.57 0.00
CA HIS A 127 -9.78 28.88 -1.26
C HIS A 127 -8.97 28.50 -2.52
N SER A 128 -7.95 27.65 -2.39
CA SER A 128 -7.20 27.15 -3.55
C SER A 128 -6.80 25.69 -3.44
N VAL A 129 -6.59 25.07 -4.60
CA VAL A 129 -6.04 23.73 -4.76
C VAL A 129 -4.55 23.83 -5.04
N ALA A 130 -3.75 23.46 -4.04
CA ALA A 130 -2.31 23.38 -4.26
C ALA A 130 -1.91 22.28 -5.25
N VAL A 131 -0.96 22.62 -6.14
CA VAL A 131 -0.38 21.71 -7.14
C VAL A 131 0.72 20.82 -6.54
N LYS A 132 1.42 21.32 -5.52
CA LYS A 132 2.35 20.54 -4.69
C LYS A 132 1.72 20.29 -3.31
N PRO A 133 2.04 19.19 -2.60
CA PRO A 133 2.79 18.03 -3.09
C PRO A 133 2.06 17.36 -4.27
N VAL A 134 2.84 16.83 -5.21
CA VAL A 134 2.32 16.41 -6.52
C VAL A 134 1.36 15.22 -6.43
N SER A 135 1.52 14.35 -5.42
CA SER A 135 0.73 13.12 -5.29
C SER A 135 -0.78 13.36 -5.18
N GLY A 136 -1.20 14.49 -4.61
CA GLY A 136 -2.62 14.84 -4.50
C GLY A 136 -3.25 15.44 -5.75
N LEU A 137 -2.46 15.89 -6.74
CA LEU A 137 -2.99 16.65 -7.89
C LEU A 137 -3.90 15.79 -8.77
N TRP A 138 -3.53 14.52 -9.02
CA TRP A 138 -4.30 13.64 -9.89
C TRP A 138 -5.71 13.36 -9.36
N GLN A 139 -5.84 13.07 -8.06
CA GLN A 139 -7.14 12.83 -7.42
C GLN A 139 -8.06 14.05 -7.54
N ARG A 140 -7.52 15.24 -7.25
CA ARG A 140 -8.24 16.52 -7.38
C ARG A 140 -8.65 16.82 -8.82
N TRP A 141 -7.79 16.49 -9.78
CA TRP A 141 -8.11 16.59 -11.21
C TRP A 141 -9.27 15.66 -11.60
N CYS A 142 -9.24 14.39 -11.17
CA CYS A 142 -10.31 13.43 -11.41
C CYS A 142 -11.64 13.86 -10.78
N GLU A 143 -11.60 14.48 -9.60
CA GLU A 143 -12.78 15.04 -8.94
C GLU A 143 -13.35 16.25 -9.69
N LEU A 144 -12.49 17.19 -10.11
CA LEU A 144 -12.90 18.32 -10.96
C LEU A 144 -13.56 17.82 -12.26
N ARG A 145 -12.97 16.82 -12.94
CA ARG A 145 -13.56 16.24 -14.15
C ARG A 145 -14.92 15.60 -13.91
N ARG A 146 -15.11 14.90 -12.79
CA ARG A 146 -16.41 14.33 -12.41
C ARG A 146 -17.44 15.42 -12.14
N ARG A 147 -17.08 16.49 -11.43
CA ARG A 147 -17.96 17.64 -11.19
C ARG A 147 -18.38 18.31 -12.50
N LEU A 148 -17.43 18.56 -13.39
CA LEU A 148 -17.67 19.11 -14.73
C LEU A 148 -18.64 18.24 -15.55
N ALA A 149 -18.47 16.92 -15.53
CA ALA A 149 -19.32 15.98 -16.25
C ALA A 149 -20.77 15.95 -15.71
N ASN A 150 -20.98 16.26 -14.43
CA ASN A 150 -22.29 16.29 -13.79
C ASN A 150 -23.06 17.60 -14.03
N GLU A 151 -22.40 18.65 -14.53
CA GLU A 151 -23.01 19.95 -14.84
C GLU A 151 -22.78 20.34 -16.32
N PRO A 152 -23.25 19.52 -17.29
CA PRO A 152 -22.97 19.73 -18.70
C PRO A 152 -23.56 21.07 -19.18
N GLY A 153 -22.73 21.89 -19.82
CA GLY A 153 -23.12 23.18 -20.38
C GLY A 153 -23.00 24.39 -19.44
N ARG A 154 -22.76 24.20 -18.14
CA ARG A 154 -22.42 25.32 -17.23
C ARG A 154 -21.03 25.83 -17.59
N ARG A 155 -20.93 27.12 -17.90
CA ARG A 155 -19.63 27.76 -18.11
C ARG A 155 -18.85 27.83 -16.81
N GLN A 156 -17.64 27.29 -16.78
CA GLN A 156 -16.76 27.34 -15.61
C GLN A 156 -15.52 28.19 -15.87
N GLN A 157 -14.98 28.80 -14.82
CA GLN A 157 -13.75 29.57 -14.88
C GLN A 157 -12.71 28.99 -13.92
N LEU A 158 -11.55 28.61 -14.46
CA LEU A 158 -10.45 28.05 -13.69
C LEU A 158 -9.25 29.00 -13.74
N ALA A 159 -8.63 29.24 -12.59
CA ALA A 159 -7.39 30.01 -12.49
C ALA A 159 -6.20 29.12 -12.11
N VAL A 160 -5.01 29.45 -12.62
CA VAL A 160 -3.74 28.93 -12.10
C VAL A 160 -2.87 30.11 -11.69
N VAL A 161 -2.41 30.10 -10.45
CA VAL A 161 -1.51 31.13 -9.90
C VAL A 161 -0.08 30.60 -9.90
N GLY A 162 0.81 31.26 -10.64
CA GLY A 162 2.22 30.93 -10.79
C GLY A 162 2.74 31.25 -12.21
N GLY A 163 3.96 31.75 -12.33
CA GLY A 163 4.59 32.09 -13.62
C GLY A 163 5.69 31.12 -14.10
N GLY A 164 5.85 29.98 -13.43
CA GLY A 164 6.93 29.03 -13.69
C GLY A 164 6.57 27.93 -14.69
N ALA A 165 7.54 27.04 -14.94
CA ALA A 165 7.36 25.89 -15.84
C ALA A 165 6.16 25.01 -15.45
N GLY A 166 6.04 24.68 -14.16
CA GLY A 166 4.97 23.82 -13.65
C GLY A 166 3.57 24.41 -13.87
N SER A 167 3.36 25.70 -13.62
CA SER A 167 2.05 26.34 -13.79
C SER A 167 1.65 26.42 -15.26
N VAL A 168 2.61 26.75 -16.14
CA VAL A 168 2.42 26.80 -17.60
C VAL A 168 2.06 25.42 -18.15
N GLU A 169 2.82 24.37 -17.81
CA GLU A 169 2.51 23.02 -18.31
C GLU A 169 1.17 22.51 -17.78
N VAL A 170 0.84 22.76 -16.51
CA VAL A 170 -0.43 22.35 -15.92
C VAL A 170 -1.60 23.05 -16.60
N ILE A 171 -1.58 24.37 -16.77
CA ILE A 171 -2.72 25.08 -17.37
C ILE A 171 -2.91 24.71 -18.84
N LEU A 172 -1.83 24.52 -19.61
CA LEU A 172 -1.91 24.05 -20.99
C LEU A 172 -2.45 22.63 -21.09
N ALA A 173 -2.04 21.74 -20.17
CA ALA A 173 -2.57 20.38 -20.10
C ALA A 173 -4.07 20.35 -19.76
N MET A 174 -4.51 21.16 -18.78
CA MET A 174 -5.92 21.29 -18.41
C MET A 174 -6.75 21.85 -19.56
N ALA A 175 -6.28 22.93 -20.20
CA ALA A 175 -6.96 23.56 -21.33
C ALA A 175 -7.09 22.62 -22.53
N TYR A 176 -6.04 21.85 -22.83
CA TYR A 176 -6.13 20.80 -23.84
C TYR A 176 -7.15 19.71 -23.46
N SER A 177 -7.10 19.21 -22.23
CA SER A 177 -7.97 18.12 -21.76
C SER A 177 -9.46 18.50 -21.80
N LEU A 178 -9.77 19.76 -21.47
CA LEU A 178 -11.12 20.31 -21.40
C LEU A 178 -11.52 21.15 -22.62
N ARG A 179 -10.78 21.07 -23.74
CA ARG A 179 -11.02 21.91 -24.95
C ARG A 179 -12.40 21.77 -25.60
N ARG A 180 -13.17 20.74 -25.23
CA ARG A 180 -14.55 20.50 -25.70
C ARG A 180 -15.61 20.93 -24.68
N GLU A 181 -15.20 21.30 -23.48
CA GLU A 181 -16.06 21.73 -22.39
C GLU A 181 -16.12 23.28 -22.34
N PRO A 182 -17.21 23.88 -21.83
CA PRO A 182 -17.35 25.32 -21.72
C PRO A 182 -16.52 25.92 -20.57
N VAL A 183 -15.20 25.73 -20.60
CA VAL A 183 -14.28 26.15 -19.54
C VAL A 183 -13.34 27.25 -20.05
N SER A 184 -13.23 28.34 -19.30
CA SER A 184 -12.24 29.39 -19.55
C SER A 184 -11.11 29.37 -18.52
N PHE A 185 -9.90 29.67 -18.97
CA PHE A 185 -8.68 29.54 -18.18
C PHE A 185 -7.99 30.89 -17.98
N THR A 186 -7.52 31.14 -16.77
CA THR A 186 -6.72 32.33 -16.43
C THR A 186 -5.40 31.93 -15.77
N LEU A 187 -4.28 32.46 -16.25
CA LEU A 187 -2.95 32.31 -15.65
C LEU A 187 -2.50 33.62 -15.02
N VAL A 188 -2.15 33.59 -13.73
CA VAL A 188 -1.74 34.78 -12.97
C VAL A 188 -0.29 34.62 -12.51
N SER A 189 0.55 35.61 -12.79
CA SER A 189 1.97 35.63 -12.44
C SER A 189 2.35 36.93 -11.75
N ALA A 190 3.07 36.81 -10.63
CA ALA A 190 3.66 37.96 -9.93
C ALA A 190 4.84 38.58 -10.69
N ALA A 191 5.46 37.86 -11.63
CA ALA A 191 6.58 38.34 -12.42
C ALA A 191 6.11 39.16 -13.64
N GLN A 192 6.96 40.05 -14.13
CA GLN A 192 6.71 40.87 -15.34
C GLN A 192 6.51 40.01 -16.60
N GLU A 193 7.15 38.84 -16.66
CA GLU A 193 7.02 37.88 -17.74
C GLU A 193 6.85 36.47 -17.20
N LEU A 194 6.21 35.59 -17.98
CA LEU A 194 6.17 34.16 -17.71
C LEU A 194 7.55 33.54 -17.96
N LEU A 195 7.86 32.46 -17.24
CA LEU A 195 9.10 31.70 -17.38
C LEU A 195 10.36 32.61 -17.27
N PRO A 196 10.52 33.34 -16.17
CA PRO A 196 11.69 34.21 -15.99
C PRO A 196 12.98 33.37 -16.10
N GLY A 197 13.93 33.86 -16.90
CA GLY A 197 15.20 33.16 -17.18
C GLY A 197 15.17 32.15 -18.33
N TYR A 198 14.01 31.85 -18.93
CA TYR A 198 13.93 31.02 -20.15
C TYR A 198 14.27 31.82 -21.40
N ASN A 199 14.71 31.13 -22.45
CA ASN A 199 15.00 31.70 -23.76
C ASN A 199 13.77 32.45 -24.33
N PRO A 200 13.95 33.66 -24.90
CA PRO A 200 12.84 34.42 -25.47
C PRO A 200 12.04 33.68 -26.55
N ARG A 201 12.68 32.78 -27.31
CA ARG A 201 11.98 31.95 -28.30
C ARG A 201 11.10 30.90 -27.62
N ALA A 202 11.59 30.22 -26.59
CA ALA A 202 10.78 29.27 -25.82
C ALA A 202 9.55 29.95 -25.20
N ARG A 203 9.73 31.15 -24.63
CA ARG A 203 8.63 31.95 -24.08
C ARG A 203 7.59 32.34 -25.14
N ARG A 204 8.04 32.72 -26.33
CA ARG A 204 7.15 33.07 -27.45
C ARG A 204 6.26 31.88 -27.84
N GLU A 205 6.83 30.69 -27.94
CA GLU A 205 6.09 29.48 -28.26
C GLU A 205 5.08 29.09 -27.17
N VAL A 206 5.45 29.29 -25.90
CA VAL A 206 4.52 29.13 -24.77
C VAL A 206 3.35 30.12 -24.84
N LEU A 207 3.63 31.41 -25.07
CA LEU A 207 2.58 32.43 -25.19
C LEU A 207 1.66 32.17 -26.39
N LYS A 208 2.23 31.69 -27.50
CA LYS A 208 1.45 31.26 -28.66
C LYS A 208 0.50 30.12 -28.31
N ALA A 209 1.00 29.07 -27.65
CA ALA A 209 0.17 27.95 -27.22
C ALA A 209 -0.93 28.39 -26.23
N LEU A 210 -0.60 29.25 -25.25
CA LEU A 210 -1.59 29.80 -24.32
C LEU A 210 -2.71 30.54 -25.05
N ALA A 211 -2.36 31.35 -26.06
CA ALA A 211 -3.33 32.06 -26.89
C ALA A 211 -4.19 31.11 -27.76
N GLU A 212 -3.60 30.06 -28.33
CA GLU A 212 -4.31 29.04 -29.11
C GLU A 212 -5.39 28.30 -28.28
N TYR A 213 -5.14 28.09 -26.99
CA TYR A 213 -6.13 27.53 -26.05
C TYR A 213 -7.04 28.58 -25.38
N GLY A 214 -6.94 29.86 -25.77
CA GLY A 214 -7.77 30.92 -25.19
C GLY A 214 -7.49 31.21 -23.71
N VAL A 215 -6.28 30.92 -23.22
CA VAL A 215 -5.87 31.20 -21.84
C VAL A 215 -5.60 32.68 -21.67
N THR A 216 -6.29 33.32 -20.73
CA THR A 216 -6.05 34.72 -20.36
C THR A 216 -4.84 34.81 -19.43
N VAL A 217 -3.88 35.70 -19.70
CA VAL A 217 -2.63 35.80 -18.92
C VAL A 217 -2.51 37.17 -18.26
N HIS A 218 -2.31 37.18 -16.94
CA HIS A 218 -2.01 38.37 -16.16
C HIS A 218 -0.60 38.28 -15.57
N CYS A 219 0.32 39.10 -16.06
CA CYS A 219 1.66 39.29 -15.50
C CYS A 219 1.70 40.52 -14.59
N ALA A 220 2.78 40.65 -13.82
CA ALA A 220 2.94 41.70 -12.80
C ALA A 220 1.77 41.78 -11.81
N ALA A 221 1.06 40.67 -11.62
CA ALA A 221 -0.15 40.56 -10.82
C ALA A 221 0.15 39.67 -9.61
N ARG A 222 0.68 40.28 -8.54
CA ARG A 222 0.95 39.57 -7.28
C ARG A 222 -0.36 39.45 -6.50
N VAL A 223 -0.83 38.22 -6.33
CA VAL A 223 -1.96 37.92 -5.44
C VAL A 223 -1.56 38.23 -4.00
N GLN A 224 -2.35 39.05 -3.32
CA GLN A 224 -2.15 39.47 -1.92
C GLN A 224 -3.12 38.77 -0.96
N ALA A 225 -4.30 38.37 -1.43
CA ALA A 225 -5.28 37.61 -0.67
C ALA A 225 -6.21 36.84 -1.61
N LEU A 226 -6.88 35.82 -1.08
CA LEU A 226 -7.93 35.08 -1.77
C LEU A 226 -9.19 35.04 -0.91
N GLU A 227 -10.33 35.23 -1.55
CA GLU A 227 -11.66 34.89 -1.03
C GLU A 227 -12.27 33.81 -1.94
N ALA A 228 -13.46 33.31 -1.60
CA ALA A 228 -14.14 32.28 -2.39
C ALA A 228 -14.28 32.73 -3.87
N GLY A 229 -13.53 32.07 -4.76
CA GLY A 229 -13.52 32.34 -6.20
C GLY A 229 -12.94 33.69 -6.64
N THR A 230 -12.25 34.41 -5.75
CA THR A 230 -11.74 35.77 -6.03
C THR A 230 -10.27 35.93 -5.63
N LEU A 231 -9.46 36.43 -6.56
CA LEU A 231 -8.06 36.80 -6.37
C LEU A 231 -7.96 38.31 -6.13
N HIS A 232 -7.34 38.72 -5.02
CA HIS A 232 -7.09 40.12 -4.69
C HIS A 232 -5.65 40.51 -5.00
N PHE A 233 -5.49 41.67 -5.61
CA PHE A 233 -4.22 42.30 -5.96
C PHE A 233 -4.15 43.68 -5.31
N ASP A 234 -3.03 44.38 -5.49
CA ASP A 234 -2.92 45.77 -5.05
C ASP A 234 -3.93 46.66 -5.79
N GLY A 235 -4.92 47.18 -5.06
CA GLY A 235 -5.96 48.06 -5.57
C GLY A 235 -6.95 47.45 -6.58
N SER A 236 -6.92 46.13 -6.82
CA SER A 236 -7.82 45.47 -7.79
C SER A 236 -8.13 44.02 -7.42
N SER A 237 -9.15 43.43 -8.05
CA SER A 237 -9.55 42.03 -7.84
C SER A 237 -10.03 41.39 -9.12
N LEU A 238 -9.82 40.07 -9.24
CA LEU A 238 -10.34 39.25 -10.33
C LEU A 238 -11.16 38.11 -9.71
N GLY A 239 -12.46 38.09 -9.97
CA GLY A 239 -13.39 37.14 -9.37
C GLY A 239 -14.14 36.29 -10.39
N GLY A 240 -14.93 35.34 -9.88
CA GLY A 240 -15.76 34.45 -10.69
C GLY A 240 -15.12 33.11 -11.03
N PHE A 241 -14.05 32.72 -10.30
CA PHE A 241 -13.41 31.41 -10.46
C PHE A 241 -14.16 30.32 -9.69
N ASP A 242 -14.49 29.24 -10.37
CA ASP A 242 -15.03 28.03 -9.74
C ASP A 242 -13.92 27.21 -9.07
N GLU A 243 -12.68 27.30 -9.58
CA GLU A 243 -11.52 26.61 -9.02
C GLU A 243 -10.23 27.43 -9.23
N ILE A 244 -9.36 27.45 -8.22
CA ILE A 244 -8.09 28.17 -8.26
C ILE A 244 -6.97 27.19 -7.92
N PHE A 245 -6.06 26.94 -8.87
CA PHE A 245 -4.87 26.11 -8.65
C PHE A 245 -3.69 26.98 -8.20
N TRP A 246 -3.10 26.64 -7.06
CA TRP A 246 -1.97 27.34 -6.48
C TRP A 246 -0.66 26.62 -6.82
N CYS A 247 0.16 27.23 -7.66
CA CYS A 247 1.43 26.70 -8.18
C CYS A 247 2.58 27.70 -7.97
N THR A 248 2.63 28.33 -6.78
CA THR A 248 3.59 29.38 -6.44
C THR A 248 4.77 28.84 -5.59
N GLY A 249 5.30 29.67 -4.68
CA GLY A 249 6.46 29.37 -3.84
C GLY A 249 6.35 28.04 -3.10
N ALA A 250 7.50 27.50 -2.71
CA ALA A 250 7.59 26.27 -1.96
C ALA A 250 8.16 26.53 -0.56
N SER A 251 7.60 25.88 0.44
CA SER A 251 8.06 25.80 1.83
C SER A 251 8.49 24.37 2.17
N ALA A 252 9.28 24.20 3.22
CA ALA A 252 9.58 22.88 3.76
C ALA A 252 8.39 22.32 4.55
N ALA A 253 8.45 21.03 4.90
CA ALA A 253 7.43 20.44 5.77
C ALA A 253 7.51 21.05 7.18
N PRO A 254 6.39 21.48 7.79
CA PRO A 254 6.40 22.20 9.07
C PRO A 254 7.14 21.48 10.19
N TRP A 255 6.97 20.16 10.31
CA TRP A 255 7.60 19.35 11.36
C TRP A 255 9.13 19.35 11.32
N LEU A 256 9.76 19.69 10.19
CA LEU A 256 11.22 19.81 10.11
C LEU A 256 11.74 20.98 10.94
N ALA A 257 10.95 22.05 11.11
CA ALA A 257 11.35 23.18 11.95
C ALA A 257 11.54 22.78 13.42
N GLU A 258 10.83 21.73 13.86
CA GLU A 258 10.89 21.21 15.23
C GLU A 258 11.99 20.15 15.42
N SER A 259 12.65 19.69 14.35
CA SER A 259 13.61 18.58 14.37
C SER A 259 15.04 18.93 14.82
N ALA A 260 15.28 20.17 15.25
CA ALA A 260 16.59 20.74 15.56
C ALA A 260 17.63 20.72 14.40
N LEU A 261 17.27 20.21 13.22
CA LEU A 261 18.12 20.22 12.04
C LEU A 261 18.27 21.65 11.48
N PRO A 262 19.47 22.06 11.04
CA PRO A 262 19.68 23.39 10.49
C PRO A 262 18.90 23.59 9.19
N SER A 263 18.17 24.71 9.12
CA SER A 263 17.32 25.08 7.98
C SER A 263 17.49 26.56 7.60
N ASP A 264 17.09 26.92 6.38
CA ASP A 264 16.97 28.32 5.94
C ASP A 264 15.69 28.98 6.51
N GLU A 265 15.50 30.27 6.23
CA GLU A 265 14.32 31.06 6.68
C GLU A 265 12.97 30.50 6.21
N ARG A 266 12.97 29.61 5.21
CA ARG A 266 11.77 28.95 4.67
C ARG A 266 11.68 27.48 5.09
N GLY A 267 12.51 27.06 6.04
CA GLY A 267 12.55 25.72 6.64
C GLY A 267 13.31 24.66 5.84
N PHE A 268 13.98 25.01 4.74
CA PHE A 268 14.70 24.01 3.93
C PHE A 268 16.00 23.60 4.59
N LEU A 269 16.24 22.30 4.69
CA LEU A 269 17.42 21.75 5.36
C LEU A 269 18.72 22.20 4.67
N LEU A 270 19.72 22.56 5.46
CA LEU A 270 21.01 23.02 4.99
C LEU A 270 21.98 21.84 4.80
N LEU A 271 22.45 21.62 3.56
CA LEU A 271 23.28 20.47 3.20
C LEU A 271 24.73 20.86 2.92
N ARG A 272 25.63 19.96 3.36
CA ARG A 272 27.00 19.86 2.86
C ARG A 272 27.01 19.35 1.41
N ASN A 273 28.13 19.54 0.72
CA ASN A 273 28.31 18.99 -0.64
C ASN A 273 28.26 17.46 -0.69
N THR A 274 28.35 16.76 0.44
CA THR A 274 28.18 15.31 0.55
C THR A 274 26.71 14.86 0.63
N LEU A 275 25.75 15.80 0.58
CA LEU A 275 24.31 15.60 0.80
C LEU A 275 23.93 15.21 2.23
N GLN A 276 24.86 15.33 3.17
CA GLN A 276 24.56 15.25 4.59
C GLN A 276 24.02 16.59 5.07
N VAL A 277 23.09 16.55 6.03
CA VAL A 277 22.66 17.74 6.77
C VAL A 277 23.85 18.31 7.54
N GLN A 278 23.94 19.63 7.59
CA GLN A 278 25.04 20.32 8.29
C GLN A 278 25.02 19.96 9.78
N GLY A 279 26.18 19.64 10.36
CA GLY A 279 26.29 19.25 11.77
C GLY A 279 25.86 17.81 12.10
N PHE A 280 25.24 17.08 11.16
CA PHE A 280 24.75 15.71 11.40
C PHE A 280 25.31 14.73 10.36
N ASP A 281 26.11 13.77 10.82
CA ASP A 281 26.76 12.80 9.93
C ASP A 281 25.85 11.63 9.54
N THR A 282 24.86 11.30 10.38
CA THR A 282 23.90 10.19 10.21
C THR A 282 22.63 10.60 9.48
N VAL A 283 22.49 11.86 9.08
CA VAL A 283 21.29 12.40 8.41
C VAL A 283 21.65 12.96 7.04
N PHE A 284 21.03 12.40 6.01
CA PHE A 284 21.13 12.83 4.62
C PHE A 284 19.81 13.46 4.17
N ALA A 285 19.87 14.31 3.15
CA ALA A 285 18.67 14.73 2.45
C ALA A 285 18.94 14.99 0.97
N ALA A 286 17.89 14.90 0.16
CA ALA A 286 17.94 15.18 -1.26
C ALA A 286 16.58 15.69 -1.76
N GLY A 287 16.57 16.19 -2.99
CA GLY A 287 15.39 16.73 -3.62
C GLY A 287 14.99 18.10 -3.09
N ASP A 288 13.70 18.40 -3.20
CA ASP A 288 13.15 19.74 -2.94
C ASP A 288 13.10 20.10 -1.44
N VAL A 289 13.38 19.16 -0.53
CA VAL A 289 13.30 19.37 0.94
C VAL A 289 14.49 20.18 1.50
N ALA A 290 15.56 20.32 0.71
CA ALA A 290 16.83 20.81 1.21
C ALA A 290 17.56 21.70 0.19
N ILE A 291 18.54 22.47 0.68
CA ILE A 291 19.38 23.36 -0.12
C ILE A 291 20.84 23.03 0.14
N GLN A 292 21.59 22.85 -0.95
CA GLN A 292 23.05 22.74 -0.91
C GLN A 292 23.65 24.15 -0.91
N GLN A 293 24.26 24.56 0.20
CA GLN A 293 24.66 25.95 0.46
C GLN A 293 25.64 26.51 -0.59
N ASP A 294 26.66 25.72 -0.96
CA ASP A 294 27.68 26.16 -1.92
C ASP A 294 27.15 26.22 -3.36
N TYR A 295 26.01 25.60 -3.63
CA TYR A 295 25.42 25.50 -4.96
C TYR A 295 23.90 25.60 -4.91
N PRO A 296 23.33 26.79 -4.58
CA PRO A 296 21.89 26.96 -4.59
C PRO A 296 21.35 26.74 -6.00
N ARG A 297 20.28 25.95 -6.11
CA ARG A 297 19.62 25.60 -7.37
C ARG A 297 18.11 25.75 -7.24
N PRO A 298 17.41 26.07 -8.34
CA PRO A 298 15.96 26.06 -8.33
C PRO A 298 15.44 24.66 -8.04
N ARG A 299 14.28 24.58 -7.38
CA ARG A 299 13.60 23.33 -7.03
C ARG A 299 12.96 22.71 -8.25
N ALA A 300 13.77 21.93 -8.97
CA ALA A 300 13.39 21.25 -10.20
C ALA A 300 13.79 19.78 -10.12
N GLY A 301 12.89 18.89 -10.60
CA GLY A 301 13.08 17.44 -10.52
C GLY A 301 14.40 16.92 -11.13
N VAL A 302 14.97 17.64 -12.10
CA VAL A 302 16.27 17.29 -12.71
C VAL A 302 17.41 17.26 -11.68
N PHE A 303 17.39 18.13 -10.66
CA PHE A 303 18.41 18.14 -9.62
C PHE A 303 18.22 16.99 -8.65
N ALA A 304 16.98 16.71 -8.24
CA ALA A 304 16.64 15.55 -7.41
C ALA A 304 17.08 14.23 -8.06
N VAL A 305 16.75 14.04 -9.35
CA VAL A 305 17.17 12.86 -10.14
C VAL A 305 18.69 12.71 -10.18
N ARG A 306 19.45 13.80 -10.18
CA ARG A 306 20.92 13.78 -10.24
C ARG A 306 21.58 13.63 -8.86
N GLN A 307 20.89 14.01 -7.79
CA GLN A 307 21.33 13.73 -6.43
C GLN A 307 21.26 12.23 -6.13
N GLY A 308 20.24 11.51 -6.64
CA GLY A 308 20.03 10.08 -6.39
C GLY A 308 21.29 9.21 -6.47
N PRO A 309 22.08 9.24 -7.57
CA PRO A 309 23.30 8.46 -7.67
C PRO A 309 24.40 8.84 -6.67
N VAL A 310 24.54 10.12 -6.34
CA VAL A 310 25.54 10.56 -5.35
C VAL A 310 25.09 10.17 -3.95
N LEU A 311 23.80 10.34 -3.64
CA LEU A 311 23.19 9.91 -2.39
C LEU A 311 23.41 8.41 -2.17
N ALA A 312 23.07 7.56 -3.16
CA ALA A 312 23.27 6.11 -3.07
C ALA A 312 24.74 5.72 -2.76
N ASN A 313 25.69 6.39 -3.43
CA ASN A 313 27.11 6.16 -3.21
C ASN A 313 27.56 6.62 -1.82
N ASN A 314 27.06 7.76 -1.34
CA ASN A 314 27.45 8.31 -0.05
C ASN A 314 26.83 7.54 1.12
N LEU A 315 25.57 7.11 1.01
CA LEU A 315 24.95 6.20 1.99
C LEU A 315 25.78 4.92 2.12
N ARG A 316 26.16 4.30 0.99
CA ARG A 316 27.07 3.13 0.99
C ARG A 316 28.42 3.44 1.62
N ARG A 317 29.07 4.53 1.21
CA ARG A 317 30.41 4.91 1.69
C ARG A 317 30.40 5.16 3.19
N TYR A 318 29.39 5.87 3.69
CA TYR A 318 29.19 6.10 5.11
C TYR A 318 29.10 4.79 5.89
N LEU A 319 28.22 3.87 5.46
CA LEU A 319 28.05 2.55 6.09
C LEU A 319 29.30 1.67 6.04
N LEU A 320 30.19 1.91 5.08
CA LEU A 320 31.47 1.20 4.94
C LEU A 320 32.66 1.94 5.57
N GLY A 321 32.44 3.07 6.24
CA GLY A 321 33.53 3.89 6.81
C GLY A 321 34.46 4.49 5.75
N GLN A 322 33.98 4.70 4.52
CA GLN A 322 34.74 5.23 3.41
C GLN A 322 34.55 6.76 3.25
N PRO A 323 35.54 7.48 2.70
CA PRO A 323 35.39 8.90 2.40
C PRO A 323 34.20 9.17 1.48
N LEU A 324 33.40 10.19 1.79
CA LEU A 324 32.23 10.57 0.99
C LEU A 324 32.63 11.32 -0.29
N ARG A 325 31.71 11.40 -1.25
CA ARG A 325 31.89 12.14 -2.51
C ARG A 325 31.11 13.44 -2.49
N GLU A 326 31.71 14.49 -3.02
CA GLU A 326 30.99 15.74 -3.28
C GLU A 326 30.03 15.59 -4.45
N HIS A 327 28.82 16.13 -4.29
CA HIS A 327 27.86 16.40 -5.34
C HIS A 327 28.08 17.83 -5.84
N ARG A 328 28.30 18.00 -7.14
CA ARG A 328 28.37 19.33 -7.78
C ARG A 328 27.25 19.44 -8.81
N PRO A 329 26.15 20.14 -8.52
CA PRO A 329 25.03 20.22 -9.44
C PRO A 329 25.40 21.04 -10.68
N GLN A 330 24.93 20.59 -11.85
CA GLN A 330 25.08 21.33 -13.09
C GLN A 330 24.52 22.76 -12.97
N GLN A 331 25.09 23.71 -13.69
CA GLN A 331 24.60 25.09 -13.72
C GLN A 331 23.41 25.25 -14.67
N GLN A 332 23.51 24.64 -15.86
CA GLN A 332 22.47 24.66 -16.89
C GLN A 332 21.90 23.27 -17.09
N PHE A 333 20.62 23.19 -17.44
CA PHE A 333 19.94 21.95 -17.76
C PHE A 333 19.01 22.13 -18.96
N LEU A 334 18.63 21.02 -19.58
CA LEU A 334 17.62 21.00 -20.62
C LEU A 334 16.25 20.94 -19.96
N SER A 335 15.42 21.96 -20.16
CA SER A 335 14.00 21.96 -19.79
C SER A 335 13.18 21.73 -21.05
N ILE A 336 12.24 20.78 -21.03
CA ILE A 336 11.29 20.58 -22.13
C ILE A 336 9.88 20.71 -21.57
N LEU A 337 9.15 21.73 -22.01
CA LEU A 337 7.80 22.06 -21.55
C LEU A 337 6.77 21.55 -22.57
N ALA A 338 5.80 20.76 -22.13
CA ALA A 338 4.68 20.33 -22.96
C ALA A 338 3.71 21.49 -23.21
N LEU A 339 3.16 21.55 -24.42
CA LEU A 339 2.27 22.62 -24.90
C LEU A 339 0.82 22.14 -25.15
N GLY A 340 0.37 21.06 -24.49
CA GLY A 340 -0.98 20.50 -24.68
C GLY A 340 -1.01 19.31 -25.64
N GLU A 341 -1.37 19.51 -26.91
CA GLU A 341 -1.60 18.50 -27.97
C GLU A 341 -0.31 17.79 -28.47
N ARG A 342 0.53 17.28 -27.57
CA ARG A 342 1.78 16.59 -27.93
C ARG A 342 2.76 17.44 -28.74
N GLU A 343 2.76 18.73 -28.48
CA GLU A 343 3.83 19.64 -28.83
C GLU A 343 4.64 20.01 -27.58
N ALA A 344 5.87 20.46 -27.79
CA ALA A 344 6.73 20.91 -26.69
C ALA A 344 7.70 21.99 -27.15
N THR A 345 8.17 22.80 -26.20
CA THR A 345 9.32 23.68 -26.40
C THR A 345 10.47 23.28 -25.48
N ALA A 346 11.67 23.24 -26.02
CA ALA A 346 12.89 22.98 -25.27
C ALA A 346 13.65 24.29 -25.02
N ASP A 347 14.24 24.37 -23.83
CA ASP A 347 15.09 25.45 -23.36
C ASP A 347 16.40 24.88 -22.81
N ARG A 348 17.53 25.44 -23.27
CA ARG A 348 18.85 25.21 -22.70
C ARG A 348 19.74 26.43 -22.93
N GLY A 349 19.59 27.44 -22.07
CA GLY A 349 20.37 28.67 -22.14
C GLY A 349 20.11 29.43 -23.47
N PRO A 350 21.12 29.63 -24.34
CA PRO A 350 20.92 30.36 -25.59
C PRO A 350 20.14 29.57 -26.65
N PHE A 351 19.94 28.25 -26.47
CA PHE A 351 19.29 27.39 -27.45
C PHE A 351 17.83 27.11 -27.09
N SER A 352 16.95 27.19 -28.08
CA SER A 352 15.55 26.79 -27.98
C SER A 352 15.05 26.24 -29.31
N VAL A 353 14.25 25.17 -29.23
CA VAL A 353 13.61 24.47 -30.35
C VAL A 353 12.22 24.01 -29.93
N SER A 354 11.26 23.97 -30.86
CA SER A 354 9.86 23.63 -30.57
C SER A 354 9.24 22.73 -31.63
N GLY A 355 8.12 22.09 -31.27
CA GLY A 355 7.25 21.33 -32.16
C GLY A 355 7.03 19.89 -31.72
N ALA A 356 6.21 19.15 -32.47
CA ALA A 356 5.83 17.77 -32.15
C ALA A 356 7.02 16.79 -32.01
N TRP A 357 8.12 17.02 -32.74
CA TRP A 357 9.33 16.19 -32.61
C TRP A 357 10.04 16.40 -31.27
N VAL A 358 9.95 17.60 -30.68
CA VAL A 358 10.49 17.93 -29.34
C VAL A 358 9.66 17.23 -28.27
N TRP A 359 8.35 17.14 -28.44
CA TRP A 359 7.50 16.35 -27.55
C TRP A 359 7.84 14.87 -27.61
N ARG A 360 8.03 14.30 -28.80
CA ARG A 360 8.50 12.90 -28.96
C ARG A 360 9.86 12.67 -28.31
N TRP A 361 10.71 13.70 -28.26
CA TRP A 361 11.99 13.64 -27.54
C TRP A 361 11.78 13.62 -26.02
N LYS A 362 10.93 14.50 -25.48
CA LYS A 362 10.53 14.50 -24.07
C LYS A 362 9.92 13.16 -23.66
N ASP A 363 8.92 12.69 -24.40
CA ASP A 363 8.24 11.40 -24.18
C ASP A 363 9.24 10.24 -24.10
N ARG A 364 10.22 10.21 -25.02
CA ARG A 364 11.29 9.19 -24.99
C ARG A 364 12.18 9.30 -23.76
N ILE A 365 12.55 10.50 -23.32
CA ILE A 365 13.36 10.70 -22.11
C ILE A 365 12.60 10.21 -20.88
N ASP A 366 11.35 10.63 -20.77
CA ASP A 366 10.50 10.37 -19.61
C ASP A 366 10.12 8.88 -19.52
N ARG A 367 9.70 8.26 -20.63
CA ARG A 367 9.46 6.81 -20.68
C ARG A 367 10.73 6.00 -20.40
N LYS A 368 11.89 6.42 -20.91
CA LYS A 368 13.18 5.77 -20.61
C LYS A 368 13.54 5.84 -19.13
N PHE A 369 13.13 6.91 -18.43
CA PHE A 369 13.28 6.99 -16.98
C PHE A 369 12.32 6.03 -16.29
N MET A 370 11.02 6.05 -16.63
CA MET A 370 9.99 5.22 -16.02
C MET A 370 10.19 3.72 -16.23
N GLN A 371 10.68 3.31 -17.40
CA GLN A 371 11.04 1.91 -17.70
C GLN A 371 12.02 1.31 -16.67
N ARG A 372 12.86 2.13 -16.03
CA ARG A 372 13.81 1.64 -15.01
C ARG A 372 13.11 1.14 -13.73
N PHE A 373 11.86 1.53 -13.53
CA PHE A 373 11.04 1.20 -12.35
C PHE A 373 9.81 0.37 -12.70
N GLN A 374 9.40 0.34 -13.97
CA GLN A 374 8.36 -0.57 -14.49
C GLN A 374 8.94 -1.93 -14.89
N ASP A 375 10.10 -1.91 -15.55
CA ASP A 375 10.81 -3.10 -16.02
C ASP A 375 11.97 -3.41 -15.06
N LEU A 376 11.61 -3.88 -13.87
CA LEU A 376 12.59 -4.32 -12.88
C LEU A 376 13.19 -5.65 -13.36
N PRO A 377 14.53 -5.78 -13.46
CA PRO A 377 15.16 -7.02 -13.91
C PRO A 377 14.75 -8.18 -13.01
N SER A 378 14.35 -9.31 -13.59
CA SER A 378 14.21 -10.56 -12.85
C SER A 378 15.56 -10.92 -12.20
N ALA A 379 15.52 -11.52 -11.02
CA ALA A 379 16.72 -11.87 -10.27
C ALA A 379 17.72 -12.66 -11.15
N MET A 380 19.01 -12.32 -11.05
CA MET A 380 20.10 -12.98 -11.78
C MET A 380 20.12 -14.49 -11.48
N PRO A 381 20.53 -15.34 -12.44
CA PRO A 381 20.49 -16.79 -12.31
C PRO A 381 21.25 -17.24 -11.07
N GLN A 382 20.57 -18.00 -10.20
CA GLN A 382 21.22 -18.70 -9.10
C GLN A 382 22.15 -19.75 -9.72
N ARG A 383 23.38 -19.86 -9.19
CA ARG A 383 24.27 -20.97 -9.55
C ARG A 383 23.62 -22.26 -9.07
N GLU A 384 23.20 -23.10 -10.02
CA GLU A 384 22.72 -24.44 -9.72
C GLU A 384 23.88 -25.31 -9.23
N PHE A 385 23.78 -25.78 -7.99
CA PHE A 385 24.48 -26.98 -7.56
C PHE A 385 23.53 -28.17 -7.81
N GLY A 386 24.10 -29.34 -8.12
CA GLY A 386 23.32 -30.53 -8.46
C GLY A 386 22.16 -30.78 -7.49
N SER A 387 20.95 -30.94 -8.03
CA SER A 387 19.74 -31.33 -7.31
C SER A 387 19.69 -32.85 -7.15
N LEU A 388 19.04 -33.32 -6.09
CA LEU A 388 18.53 -34.69 -6.05
C LEU A 388 17.44 -34.84 -7.14
N PRO A 389 17.28 -36.02 -7.77
CA PRO A 389 16.24 -36.25 -8.79
C PRO A 389 14.82 -35.89 -8.31
N GLU A 390 14.54 -36.04 -7.02
CA GLU A 390 13.25 -35.72 -6.40
C GLU A 390 13.03 -34.19 -6.22
N LEU A 391 14.10 -33.39 -6.26
CA LEU A 391 14.03 -31.93 -6.16
C LEU A 391 13.76 -31.24 -7.51
N ASP A 392 13.93 -31.92 -8.64
CA ASP A 392 13.67 -31.33 -9.97
C ASP A 392 12.18 -31.07 -10.22
N HIS A 393 11.28 -31.79 -9.55
CA HIS A 393 9.83 -31.54 -9.60
C HIS A 393 9.34 -30.51 -8.55
N ALA A 394 10.16 -30.18 -7.54
CA ALA A 394 9.81 -29.22 -6.49
C ALA A 394 10.24 -27.77 -6.80
N LYS A 395 10.78 -27.53 -8.00
CA LYS A 395 11.48 -26.28 -8.37
C LYS A 395 10.59 -25.11 -8.84
N GLU A 396 9.27 -25.24 -8.94
CA GLU A 396 8.50 -24.25 -9.71
C GLU A 396 8.00 -23.02 -8.91
N GLN A 397 7.79 -23.10 -7.60
CA GLN A 397 7.28 -21.97 -6.81
C GLN A 397 7.90 -21.87 -5.40
N MET A 398 8.27 -20.67 -4.96
CA MET A 398 8.67 -20.42 -3.56
C MET A 398 7.48 -20.65 -2.62
N PRO A 399 7.64 -21.36 -1.48
CA PRO A 399 6.57 -21.58 -0.51
C PRO A 399 5.96 -20.27 0.00
N CYS A 400 4.62 -20.14 -0.06
CA CYS A 400 3.92 -18.93 0.39
C CYS A 400 4.07 -18.67 1.90
N GLY A 401 3.99 -17.40 2.31
CA GLY A 401 3.85 -16.97 3.71
C GLY A 401 2.40 -17.03 4.21
N GLY A 402 2.15 -16.54 5.42
CA GLY A 402 0.81 -16.52 6.02
C GLY A 402 0.17 -17.92 6.07
N CYS A 403 -1.14 -18.02 5.80
CA CYS A 403 -1.85 -19.30 5.78
C CYS A 403 -1.50 -20.20 4.56
N GLY A 404 -0.82 -19.67 3.54
CA GLY A 404 -0.33 -20.45 2.42
C GLY A 404 0.84 -21.39 2.78
N ALA A 405 1.36 -21.28 4.00
CA ALA A 405 2.44 -22.11 4.55
C ALA A 405 1.94 -23.35 5.32
N LYS A 406 0.63 -23.62 5.38
CA LYS A 406 0.06 -24.76 6.12
C LYS A 406 0.53 -26.10 5.53
N ILE A 407 0.59 -27.13 6.38
CA ILE A 407 0.68 -28.52 5.93
C ILE A 407 -0.68 -28.92 5.35
N ALA A 408 -0.70 -29.82 4.36
CA ALA A 408 -1.94 -30.32 3.79
C ALA A 408 -2.80 -31.01 4.87
N ALA A 409 -4.13 -30.85 4.79
CA ALA A 409 -5.07 -31.38 5.78
C ALA A 409 -4.95 -32.92 5.90
N ASP A 410 -4.76 -33.59 4.76
CA ASP A 410 -4.65 -35.03 4.60
C ASP A 410 -3.47 -35.60 5.40
N ASP A 411 -2.31 -34.92 5.37
CA ASP A 411 -1.08 -35.34 6.06
C ASP A 411 -1.25 -35.22 7.58
N LEU A 412 -1.87 -34.12 8.05
CA LEU A 412 -2.18 -33.93 9.46
C LEU A 412 -3.19 -34.96 9.96
N ALA A 413 -4.26 -35.21 9.19
CA ALA A 413 -5.27 -36.22 9.50
C ALA A 413 -4.66 -37.62 9.58
N TRP A 414 -3.75 -37.96 8.65
CA TRP A 414 -3.01 -39.21 8.67
C TRP A 414 -2.17 -39.36 9.96
N ALA A 415 -1.40 -38.32 10.32
CA ALA A 415 -0.54 -38.34 11.50
C ALA A 415 -1.35 -38.48 12.81
N LEU A 416 -2.43 -37.70 12.96
CA LEU A 416 -3.34 -37.81 14.10
C LEU A 416 -4.06 -39.15 14.14
N GLY A 417 -4.43 -39.71 12.99
CA GLY A 417 -5.03 -41.04 12.89
C GLY A 417 -4.10 -42.14 13.44
N LYS A 418 -2.80 -42.07 13.12
CA LYS A 418 -1.79 -42.98 13.68
C LYS A 418 -1.59 -42.79 15.17
N LEU A 419 -1.48 -41.54 15.63
CA LEU A 419 -1.31 -41.23 17.06
C LEU A 419 -2.54 -41.63 17.88
N ARG A 420 -3.75 -41.48 17.36
CA ARG A 420 -5.00 -41.89 18.01
C ARG A 420 -5.05 -43.40 18.25
N GLN A 421 -4.50 -44.21 17.35
CA GLN A 421 -4.39 -45.65 17.56
C GLN A 421 -3.46 -45.99 18.74
N GLN A 422 -2.41 -45.20 18.93
CA GLN A 422 -1.42 -45.40 19.98
C GLN A 422 -1.84 -44.79 21.34
N TYR A 423 -2.52 -43.64 21.31
CA TYR A 423 -2.90 -42.85 22.47
C TYR A 423 -4.39 -42.44 22.45
N PRO A 424 -5.33 -43.41 22.42
CA PRO A 424 -6.75 -43.12 22.20
C PRO A 424 -7.39 -42.23 23.26
N ALA A 425 -6.87 -42.22 24.50
CA ALA A 425 -7.36 -41.38 25.59
C ALA A 425 -6.80 -39.94 25.59
N HIS A 426 -5.81 -39.66 24.75
CA HIS A 426 -5.06 -38.39 24.75
C HIS A 426 -5.05 -37.68 23.38
N CYS A 427 -5.70 -38.28 22.37
CA CYS A 427 -5.90 -37.67 21.07
C CYS A 427 -7.39 -37.30 20.88
N PRO A 428 -7.69 -36.20 20.19
CA PRO A 428 -9.07 -35.85 19.87
C PRO A 428 -9.72 -36.95 19.02
N ALA A 429 -11.01 -37.20 19.27
CA ALA A 429 -11.80 -38.13 18.48
C ALA A 429 -11.87 -37.70 17.01
N GLU A 430 -12.11 -38.65 16.11
CA GLU A 430 -12.20 -38.37 14.68
C GLU A 430 -13.37 -37.42 14.39
N GLY A 431 -13.08 -36.31 13.68
CA GLY A 431 -14.07 -35.28 13.38
C GLY A 431 -14.54 -34.44 14.58
N ALA A 432 -13.92 -34.60 15.76
CA ALA A 432 -14.23 -33.82 16.97
C ALA A 432 -13.23 -32.68 17.23
N ALA A 433 -12.16 -32.58 16.44
CA ALA A 433 -11.22 -31.47 16.51
C ALA A 433 -11.85 -30.24 15.82
N ASP A 434 -11.93 -29.15 16.57
CA ASP A 434 -12.34 -27.83 16.08
C ASP A 434 -11.18 -26.85 16.33
N ASP A 435 -11.18 -25.72 15.64
CA ASP A 435 -10.13 -24.69 15.75
C ASP A 435 -10.17 -24.01 17.13
N VAL A 436 -11.30 -24.16 17.84
CA VAL A 436 -11.52 -23.67 19.20
C VAL A 436 -11.84 -24.84 20.15
N ALA A 437 -11.09 -24.95 21.24
CA ALA A 437 -11.25 -26.02 22.24
C ALA A 437 -11.67 -25.48 23.62
N PRO A 438 -12.57 -26.16 24.35
CA PRO A 438 -12.92 -25.78 25.72
C PRO A 438 -11.76 -26.07 26.68
N ILE A 439 -11.47 -25.11 27.57
CA ILE A 439 -10.56 -25.32 28.71
C ILE A 439 -11.37 -25.97 29.84
N PRO A 440 -11.00 -27.17 30.32
CA PRO A 440 -11.65 -27.78 31.47
C PRO A 440 -11.54 -26.86 32.69
N ASN A 441 -12.66 -26.52 33.33
CA ASN A 441 -12.62 -25.77 34.57
C ASN A 441 -13.63 -26.27 35.60
N ALA A 442 -13.31 -25.98 36.87
CA ALA A 442 -14.13 -26.40 38.01
C ALA A 442 -15.34 -25.46 38.26
N SER A 443 -15.35 -24.27 37.67
CA SER A 443 -16.35 -23.21 37.93
C SER A 443 -17.58 -23.27 37.04
N GLY A 444 -17.57 -24.10 35.99
CA GLY A 444 -18.70 -24.26 35.06
C GLY A 444 -18.86 -23.15 34.02
N ALA A 445 -17.99 -22.12 34.02
CA ALA A 445 -17.97 -21.10 32.97
C ALA A 445 -17.28 -21.67 31.71
N VAL A 446 -17.84 -21.57 30.51
CA VAL A 446 -17.13 -22.09 29.33
C VAL A 446 -16.10 -21.06 28.85
N VAL A 447 -14.82 -21.34 29.12
CA VAL A 447 -13.69 -20.62 28.51
C VAL A 447 -13.17 -21.48 27.36
N MET A 448 -12.99 -20.88 26.20
CA MET A 448 -12.47 -21.56 25.03
C MET A 448 -11.11 -20.98 24.63
N GLN A 449 -10.31 -21.78 23.92
CA GLN A 449 -8.96 -21.45 23.50
C GLN A 449 -8.76 -21.78 22.01
N SER A 450 -8.02 -20.93 21.31
CA SER A 450 -7.47 -21.19 19.98
C SER A 450 -5.97 -20.85 19.97
N LEU A 451 -5.24 -21.42 19.02
CA LEU A 451 -3.86 -21.08 18.70
C LEU A 451 -3.72 -20.95 17.19
N ASP A 452 -3.18 -19.81 16.75
CA ASP A 452 -2.82 -19.61 15.34
C ASP A 452 -1.44 -18.98 15.21
N ILE A 453 -0.69 -19.42 14.19
CA ILE A 453 0.68 -18.96 13.91
C ILE A 453 0.84 -18.70 12.42
N LEU A 454 1.33 -17.52 12.08
CA LEU A 454 1.64 -17.09 10.73
C LEU A 454 3.14 -16.98 10.51
N ARG A 455 3.61 -17.54 9.39
CA ARG A 455 4.91 -17.22 8.79
C ARG A 455 4.85 -15.83 8.16
N GLU A 456 5.99 -15.13 8.11
CA GLU A 456 6.13 -13.80 7.51
C GLU A 456 5.35 -13.66 6.20
N LEU A 457 4.37 -12.75 6.20
CA LEU A 457 3.59 -12.39 5.02
C LEU A 457 3.98 -11.00 4.52
N VAL A 458 4.12 -10.05 5.45
CA VAL A 458 4.53 -8.67 5.20
C VAL A 458 5.82 -8.37 5.95
N SER A 459 6.69 -7.56 5.33
CA SER A 459 8.02 -7.25 5.86
C SER A 459 8.01 -6.21 7.00
N ASP A 460 6.88 -5.53 7.23
CA ASP A 460 6.69 -4.57 8.31
C ASP A 460 6.19 -5.28 9.59
N PRO A 461 6.99 -5.31 10.68
CA PRO A 461 6.62 -6.01 11.90
C PRO A 461 5.32 -5.51 12.54
N TRP A 462 5.01 -4.22 12.47
CA TRP A 462 3.78 -3.68 13.09
C TRP A 462 2.53 -4.15 12.35
N LEU A 463 2.52 -4.07 11.01
CA LEU A 463 1.44 -4.65 10.20
C LEU A 463 1.32 -6.16 10.40
N MET A 464 2.45 -6.88 10.45
CA MET A 464 2.45 -8.32 10.74
C MET A 464 1.81 -8.61 12.11
N GLY A 465 2.12 -7.79 13.13
CA GLY A 465 1.51 -7.86 14.46
C GLY A 465 -0.01 -7.74 14.42
N ARG A 466 -0.51 -6.72 13.71
CA ARG A 466 -1.95 -6.47 13.53
C ARG A 466 -2.65 -7.62 12.80
N ILE A 467 -2.08 -8.06 11.67
CA ILE A 467 -2.64 -9.15 10.85
C ILE A 467 -2.71 -10.45 11.67
N ALA A 468 -1.62 -10.81 12.37
CA ALA A 468 -1.58 -12.03 13.17
C ALA A 468 -2.53 -11.99 14.37
N ALA A 469 -2.71 -10.82 15.00
CA ALA A 469 -3.70 -10.66 16.07
C ALA A 469 -5.12 -10.84 15.53
N ASN A 470 -5.51 -10.13 14.46
CA ASN A 470 -6.84 -10.28 13.86
C ASN A 470 -7.10 -11.71 13.37
N HIS A 471 -6.08 -12.36 12.80
CA HIS A 471 -6.18 -13.75 12.37
C HIS A 471 -6.43 -14.69 13.55
N ALA A 472 -5.61 -14.63 14.61
CA ALA A 472 -5.75 -15.51 15.76
C ALA A 472 -7.09 -15.30 16.50
N LEU A 473 -7.63 -14.07 16.52
CA LEU A 473 -8.94 -13.80 17.12
C LEU A 473 -10.11 -14.33 16.27
N SER A 474 -9.90 -14.62 14.99
CA SER A 474 -10.94 -15.01 14.04
C SER A 474 -11.62 -16.32 14.43
N ASP A 475 -10.87 -17.30 14.91
CA ASP A 475 -11.41 -18.58 15.43
C ASP A 475 -12.43 -18.35 16.55
N LEU A 476 -12.10 -17.46 17.49
CA LEU A 476 -13.00 -17.09 18.59
C LEU A 476 -14.27 -16.42 18.06
N TYR A 477 -14.13 -15.55 17.06
CA TYR A 477 -15.25 -14.85 16.44
C TYR A 477 -16.18 -15.80 15.67
N ALA A 478 -15.63 -16.77 14.93
CA ALA A 478 -16.42 -17.82 14.27
C ALA A 478 -17.26 -18.64 15.27
N SER A 479 -16.75 -18.82 16.49
CA SER A 479 -17.45 -19.50 17.59
C SER A 479 -18.38 -18.59 18.40
N GLY A 480 -18.55 -17.32 18.03
CA GLY A 480 -19.40 -16.37 18.76
C GLY A 480 -18.82 -15.96 20.13
N LEU A 481 -17.50 -15.91 20.26
CA LEU A 481 -16.80 -15.62 21.51
C LEU A 481 -16.19 -14.21 21.53
N ARG A 482 -16.18 -13.62 22.72
CA ARG A 482 -15.44 -12.41 23.06
C ARG A 482 -14.05 -12.79 23.57
N PRO A 483 -12.97 -12.28 22.97
CA PRO A 483 -11.62 -12.45 23.46
C PRO A 483 -11.43 -11.86 24.86
N VAL A 484 -10.57 -12.47 25.67
CA VAL A 484 -10.24 -11.98 27.02
C VAL A 484 -8.74 -11.93 27.28
N SER A 485 -7.96 -12.82 26.68
CA SER A 485 -6.51 -12.85 26.89
C SER A 485 -5.78 -13.48 25.72
N ALA A 486 -4.52 -13.09 25.52
CA ALA A 486 -3.61 -13.66 24.55
C ALA A 486 -2.22 -13.96 25.15
N LEU A 487 -1.53 -14.95 24.59
CA LEU A 487 -0.10 -15.21 24.80
C LEU A 487 0.61 -15.24 23.44
N ALA A 488 1.73 -14.53 23.31
CA ALA A 488 2.48 -14.43 22.07
C ALA A 488 3.48 -15.59 21.88
N ALA A 489 3.59 -16.10 20.66
CA ALA A 489 4.67 -16.98 20.21
C ALA A 489 5.41 -16.30 19.05
N VAL A 490 6.61 -15.80 19.32
CA VAL A 490 7.36 -14.90 18.41
C VAL A 490 8.67 -15.54 17.97
N THR A 491 8.90 -15.60 16.66
CA THR A 491 10.19 -15.89 16.04
C THR A 491 10.65 -14.65 15.28
N LEU A 492 11.76 -14.04 15.69
CA LEU A 492 12.37 -12.93 14.96
C LEU A 492 13.55 -13.40 14.11
N PRO A 493 13.75 -12.85 12.90
CA PRO A 493 14.94 -13.10 12.13
C PRO A 493 16.22 -12.71 12.89
N PHE A 494 17.32 -13.41 12.62
CA PHE A 494 18.64 -13.01 13.14
C PHE A 494 18.99 -11.58 12.75
N ALA A 495 19.33 -10.74 13.74
CA ALA A 495 19.72 -9.35 13.56
C ALA A 495 20.52 -8.86 14.78
N ALA A 496 21.13 -7.68 14.69
CA ALA A 496 21.78 -7.03 15.81
C ALA A 496 20.78 -6.77 16.96
N PRO A 497 21.20 -6.80 18.24
CA PRO A 497 20.29 -6.66 19.39
C PRO A 497 19.41 -5.40 19.36
N ALA A 498 19.94 -4.27 18.87
CA ALA A 498 19.16 -3.04 18.73
C ALA A 498 18.00 -3.19 17.73
N LEU A 499 18.26 -3.83 16.58
CA LEU A 499 17.25 -4.08 15.55
C LEU A 499 16.18 -5.06 16.03
N GLN A 500 16.57 -6.08 16.80
CA GLN A 500 15.62 -7.03 17.39
C GLN A 500 14.69 -6.37 18.40
N ARG A 501 15.22 -5.51 19.26
CA ARG A 501 14.39 -4.73 20.21
C ARG A 501 13.40 -3.84 19.48
N ARG A 502 13.84 -3.15 18.41
CA ARG A 502 12.98 -2.30 17.56
C ARG A 502 11.87 -3.11 16.89
N ASP A 503 12.21 -4.24 16.27
CA ASP A 503 11.25 -5.10 15.58
C ASP A 503 10.24 -5.73 16.55
N LEU A 504 10.69 -6.23 17.70
CA LEU A 504 9.81 -6.79 18.73
C LEU A 504 8.81 -5.74 19.22
N ARG A 505 9.27 -4.52 19.51
CA ARG A 505 8.38 -3.44 19.96
C ARG A 505 7.33 -3.10 18.90
N GLN A 506 7.73 -2.98 17.63
CA GLN A 506 6.80 -2.69 16.54
C GLN A 506 5.76 -3.80 16.37
N MET A 507 6.20 -5.06 16.41
CA MET A 507 5.33 -6.22 16.29
C MET A 507 4.31 -6.32 17.42
N LEU A 508 4.75 -6.21 18.67
CA LEU A 508 3.85 -6.28 19.83
C LEU A 508 2.92 -5.06 19.88
N ALA A 509 3.38 -3.88 19.48
CA ALA A 509 2.52 -2.70 19.41
C ALA A 509 1.38 -2.88 18.40
N GLY A 510 1.66 -3.49 17.23
CA GLY A 510 0.62 -3.80 16.25
C GLY A 510 -0.41 -4.79 16.80
N ALA A 511 0.03 -5.86 17.45
CA ALA A 511 -0.89 -6.82 18.07
C ALA A 511 -1.72 -6.18 19.19
N LEU A 512 -1.10 -5.36 20.03
CA LEU A 512 -1.77 -4.65 21.13
C LEU A 512 -2.82 -3.65 20.66
N GLU A 513 -2.64 -3.04 19.48
CA GLU A 513 -3.65 -2.16 18.88
C GLU A 513 -4.96 -2.90 18.61
N GLU A 514 -4.87 -4.09 18.02
CA GLU A 514 -6.04 -4.95 17.74
C GLU A 514 -6.63 -5.53 19.03
N PHE A 515 -5.77 -5.97 19.97
CA PHE A 515 -6.23 -6.52 21.26
C PHE A 515 -6.91 -5.46 22.14
N ALA A 516 -6.35 -4.25 22.20
CA ALA A 516 -6.94 -3.16 22.99
C ALA A 516 -8.31 -2.73 22.44
N ALA A 517 -8.53 -2.81 21.13
CA ALA A 517 -9.81 -2.49 20.51
C ALA A 517 -10.96 -3.41 20.95
N VAL A 518 -10.66 -4.59 21.52
CA VAL A 518 -11.64 -5.59 21.98
C VAL A 518 -11.45 -6.00 23.44
N ASP A 519 -10.74 -5.20 24.23
CA ASP A 519 -10.41 -5.46 25.65
C ASP A 519 -9.75 -6.84 25.91
N CYS A 520 -8.92 -7.30 24.97
CA CYS A 520 -8.14 -8.52 25.11
C CYS A 520 -6.78 -8.20 25.76
N ALA A 521 -6.43 -8.91 26.85
CA ALA A 521 -5.16 -8.68 27.54
C ALA A 521 -4.03 -9.55 26.98
N LEU A 522 -2.94 -8.94 26.49
CA LEU A 522 -1.71 -9.68 26.20
C LEU A 522 -0.97 -9.97 27.53
N LEU A 523 -1.07 -11.21 28.02
CA LEU A 523 -0.60 -11.58 29.36
C LEU A 523 0.86 -12.05 29.41
N GLY A 524 1.47 -12.30 28.25
CA GLY A 524 2.83 -12.80 28.17
C GLY A 524 3.11 -13.50 26.85
N GLY A 525 4.13 -14.35 26.83
CA GLY A 525 4.53 -15.09 25.65
C GLY A 525 5.99 -15.53 25.68
N HIS A 526 6.45 -16.12 24.58
CA HIS A 526 7.85 -16.49 24.35
C HIS A 526 8.35 -15.94 23.03
N SER A 527 9.63 -15.55 23.02
CA SER A 527 10.31 -15.07 21.83
C SER A 527 11.63 -15.83 21.63
N LEU A 528 11.91 -16.14 20.37
CA LEU A 528 13.16 -16.77 19.94
C LEU A 528 13.65 -16.15 18.62
N GLN A 529 14.87 -16.53 18.21
CA GLN A 529 15.42 -16.14 16.92
C GLN A 529 15.38 -17.31 15.94
N GLY A 530 15.08 -17.02 14.68
CA GLY A 530 15.01 -18.01 13.60
C GLY A 530 15.46 -17.44 12.25
N SER A 531 15.42 -18.28 11.21
CA SER A 531 15.74 -17.87 9.84
C SER A 531 14.67 -17.01 9.19
N GLU A 532 13.43 -17.15 9.64
CA GLU A 532 12.25 -16.46 9.11
C GLU A 532 11.40 -15.91 10.25
N LEU A 533 10.68 -14.82 9.99
CA LEU A 533 9.77 -14.27 10.98
C LEU A 533 8.56 -15.19 11.11
N GLY A 534 8.17 -15.48 12.35
CA GLY A 534 6.94 -16.19 12.69
C GLY A 534 6.26 -15.50 13.85
N LEU A 535 4.93 -15.36 13.79
CA LEU A 535 4.15 -14.76 14.84
C LEU A 535 2.83 -15.48 14.99
N GLY A 536 2.50 -15.85 16.22
CA GLY A 536 1.19 -16.37 16.55
C GLY A 536 0.76 -16.03 17.96
N PHE A 537 -0.50 -16.33 18.24
CA PHE A 537 -1.11 -16.09 19.53
C PHE A 537 -1.94 -17.29 19.95
N VAL A 538 -1.75 -17.71 21.20
CA VAL A 538 -2.81 -18.44 21.91
C VAL A 538 -3.80 -17.38 22.36
N VAL A 539 -5.07 -17.54 22.03
CA VAL A 539 -6.14 -16.63 22.45
C VAL A 539 -7.20 -17.39 23.24
N ASN A 540 -7.74 -16.75 24.28
CA ASN A 540 -8.83 -17.29 25.07
C ASN A 540 -10.04 -16.38 24.97
N GLY A 541 -11.24 -16.97 24.95
CA GLY A 541 -12.50 -16.26 24.85
C GLY A 541 -13.61 -16.86 25.69
N VAL A 542 -14.65 -16.06 25.90
CA VAL A 542 -15.90 -16.43 26.57
C VAL A 542 -17.08 -16.07 25.65
N ALA A 543 -18.24 -16.70 25.81
CA ALA A 543 -19.40 -16.43 24.95
C ALA A 543 -19.77 -14.94 24.90
N LEU A 544 -20.03 -14.40 23.70
CA LEU A 544 -20.46 -13.01 23.50
C LEU A 544 -21.80 -12.72 24.19
N ALA A 545 -22.71 -13.69 24.16
CA ALA A 545 -23.99 -13.68 24.85
C ALA A 545 -24.08 -14.92 25.75
N THR A 546 -24.69 -14.77 26.93
CA THR A 546 -24.75 -15.83 27.94
C THR A 546 -25.33 -17.13 27.37
N GLY A 547 -24.50 -18.18 27.33
CA GLY A 547 -24.91 -19.52 26.89
C GLY A 547 -25.06 -19.71 25.38
N GLN A 548 -24.64 -18.75 24.55
CA GLN A 548 -24.70 -18.87 23.09
C GLN A 548 -23.30 -18.96 22.49
N ILE A 549 -22.93 -20.17 22.07
CA ILE A 549 -21.77 -20.44 21.22
C ILE A 549 -22.32 -20.64 19.81
N LEU A 550 -21.72 -19.98 18.81
CA LEU A 550 -22.06 -20.26 17.42
C LEU A 550 -21.40 -21.58 17.03
N PRO A 551 -22.17 -22.58 16.58
CA PRO A 551 -21.59 -23.85 16.21
C PRO A 551 -20.99 -23.78 14.81
N LYS A 552 -19.91 -24.54 14.56
CA LYS A 552 -19.36 -24.70 13.20
C LYS A 552 -20.28 -25.51 12.28
N ARG A 553 -21.07 -26.43 12.87
CA ARG A 553 -22.04 -27.29 12.19
C ARG A 553 -23.45 -27.01 12.69
N GLY A 554 -24.46 -27.40 11.90
CA GLY A 554 -25.86 -27.18 12.26
C GLY A 554 -26.64 -26.30 11.28
N LEU A 555 -26.08 -26.11 10.08
CA LEU A 555 -26.80 -25.55 8.94
C LEU A 555 -28.15 -26.24 8.74
N GLN A 556 -29.18 -25.46 8.45
CA GLN A 556 -30.52 -25.94 8.13
C GLN A 556 -30.74 -25.91 6.62
N LEU A 557 -31.64 -26.78 6.12
CA LEU A 557 -32.03 -26.74 4.72
C LEU A 557 -32.69 -25.40 4.39
N GLY A 558 -32.24 -24.76 3.32
CA GLY A 558 -32.71 -23.42 2.92
C GLY A 558 -31.95 -22.27 3.55
N ASP A 559 -31.01 -22.52 4.48
CA ASP A 559 -30.14 -21.46 5.00
C ASP A 559 -29.38 -20.78 3.86
N SER A 560 -29.34 -19.45 3.89
CA SER A 560 -28.49 -18.63 3.04
C SER A 560 -27.05 -18.67 3.55
N LEU A 561 -26.09 -18.66 2.63
CA LEU A 561 -24.67 -18.59 2.93
C LEU A 561 -24.20 -17.16 2.71
N VAL A 562 -23.75 -16.49 3.76
CA VAL A 562 -23.26 -15.11 3.72
C VAL A 562 -21.76 -15.09 3.96
N LEU A 563 -21.01 -14.53 3.03
CA LEU A 563 -19.58 -14.29 3.17
C LEU A 563 -19.35 -12.83 3.56
N THR A 564 -18.61 -12.58 4.64
CA THR A 564 -18.49 -11.21 5.20
C THR A 564 -17.35 -10.38 4.62
N LYS A 565 -16.37 -11.01 3.96
CA LYS A 565 -15.22 -10.34 3.33
C LYS A 565 -14.88 -10.99 1.99
N PRO A 566 -14.28 -10.25 1.05
CA PRO A 566 -13.89 -10.79 -0.25
C PRO A 566 -12.73 -11.78 -0.17
N LEU A 567 -12.63 -12.66 -1.16
CA LEU A 567 -11.52 -13.62 -1.30
C LEU A 567 -10.39 -13.06 -2.16
N GLY A 568 -9.18 -13.60 -1.98
CA GLY A 568 -8.05 -13.38 -2.89
C GLY A 568 -6.74 -12.99 -2.22
N THR A 569 -6.64 -13.03 -0.89
CA THR A 569 -5.39 -12.72 -0.20
C THR A 569 -4.27 -13.68 -0.63
N GLY A 570 -4.56 -14.98 -0.76
CA GLY A 570 -3.60 -16.00 -1.17
C GLY A 570 -3.01 -15.73 -2.55
N VAL A 571 -3.86 -15.51 -3.56
CA VAL A 571 -3.40 -15.28 -4.94
C VAL A 571 -2.64 -13.97 -5.09
N LEU A 572 -3.05 -12.91 -4.37
CA LEU A 572 -2.39 -11.61 -4.44
C LEU A 572 -0.99 -11.65 -3.83
N PHE A 573 -0.82 -12.29 -2.68
CA PHE A 573 0.52 -12.48 -2.10
C PHE A 573 1.37 -13.47 -2.92
N ALA A 574 0.76 -14.48 -3.54
CA ALA A 574 1.47 -15.33 -4.51
C ALA A 574 1.97 -14.51 -5.72
N ALA A 575 1.15 -13.60 -6.24
CA ALA A 575 1.53 -12.67 -7.30
C ALA A 575 2.66 -11.72 -6.85
N GLN A 576 2.64 -11.23 -5.60
CA GLN A 576 3.71 -10.40 -5.06
C GLN A 576 5.03 -11.16 -4.99
N MET A 577 4.99 -12.41 -4.51
CA MET A 577 6.16 -13.30 -4.46
C MET A 577 6.77 -13.58 -5.82
N GLN A 578 5.93 -13.62 -6.85
CA GLN A 578 6.36 -13.74 -8.24
C GLN A 578 6.70 -12.38 -8.89
N GLN A 579 6.62 -11.27 -8.14
CA GLN A 579 6.85 -9.89 -8.59
C GLN A 579 5.89 -9.41 -9.69
N GLN A 580 4.68 -9.98 -9.72
CA GLN A 580 3.62 -9.70 -10.68
C GLN A 580 2.48 -8.86 -10.09
N ALA A 581 2.36 -8.76 -8.77
CA ALA A 581 1.34 -7.92 -8.13
C ALA A 581 1.63 -6.42 -8.29
N LYS A 582 0.55 -5.63 -8.40
CA LYS A 582 0.59 -4.18 -8.22
C LYS A 582 0.54 -3.86 -6.73
N GLY A 583 1.17 -2.77 -6.31
CA GLY A 583 1.09 -2.29 -4.93
C GLY A 583 -0.35 -2.08 -4.48
N SER A 584 -1.19 -1.43 -5.31
CA SER A 584 -2.62 -1.21 -5.01
C SER A 584 -3.40 -2.47 -4.65
N ASP A 585 -3.06 -3.60 -5.27
CA ASP A 585 -3.77 -4.86 -5.07
C ASP A 585 -3.35 -5.49 -3.73
N ILE A 586 -2.07 -5.36 -3.35
CA ILE A 586 -1.56 -5.78 -2.04
C ILE A 586 -2.08 -4.90 -0.93
N GLU A 587 -2.20 -3.59 -1.15
CA GLU A 587 -2.83 -2.68 -0.21
C GLU A 587 -4.29 -3.06 0.07
N ALA A 588 -5.05 -3.40 -0.98
CA ALA A 588 -6.42 -3.88 -0.83
C ALA A 588 -6.47 -5.19 -0.03
N ALA A 589 -5.54 -6.12 -0.28
CA ALA A 589 -5.43 -7.36 0.51
C ALA A 589 -5.09 -7.08 1.98
N ILE A 590 -4.15 -6.19 2.27
CA ILE A 590 -3.79 -5.78 3.63
C ILE A 590 -4.99 -5.14 4.33
N ALA A 591 -5.74 -4.26 3.66
CA ALA A 591 -6.93 -3.64 4.25
C ALA A 591 -7.98 -4.68 4.68
N VAL A 592 -8.22 -5.71 3.85
CA VAL A 592 -9.13 -6.82 4.18
C VAL A 592 -8.62 -7.63 5.38
N MET A 593 -7.31 -7.89 5.46
CA MET A 593 -6.70 -8.63 6.57
C MET A 593 -6.70 -7.86 7.90
N LEU A 594 -6.68 -6.52 7.84
CA LEU A 594 -6.74 -5.64 9.02
C LEU A 594 -8.18 -5.36 9.48
N GLN A 595 -9.20 -5.66 8.68
CA GLN A 595 -10.58 -5.54 9.11
C GLN A 595 -10.91 -6.66 10.11
N SER A 596 -11.19 -6.33 11.37
CA SER A 596 -11.54 -7.32 12.38
C SER A 596 -12.86 -8.04 12.04
N ASN A 597 -12.99 -9.33 12.41
CA ASN A 597 -14.24 -10.09 12.31
C ASN A 597 -15.19 -9.87 13.52
N PHE A 598 -14.80 -9.07 14.51
CA PHE A 598 -15.56 -8.88 15.75
C PHE A 598 -17.00 -8.40 15.53
N ALA A 599 -17.19 -7.35 14.71
CA ALA A 599 -18.52 -6.80 14.46
C ALA A 599 -19.41 -7.80 13.69
N ALA A 600 -18.84 -8.51 12.71
CA ALA A 600 -19.54 -9.58 11.99
C ALA A 600 -19.97 -10.72 12.94
N ALA A 601 -19.11 -11.16 13.86
CA ALA A 601 -19.46 -12.19 14.84
C ALA A 601 -20.57 -11.75 15.80
N ARG A 602 -20.53 -10.50 16.29
CA ARG A 602 -21.61 -9.96 17.12
C ARG A 602 -22.95 -9.98 16.38
N LEU A 603 -22.96 -9.55 15.12
CA LEU A 603 -24.16 -9.58 14.27
C LEU A 603 -24.61 -11.02 14.00
N ALA A 604 -23.69 -11.96 13.75
CA ALA A 604 -24.03 -13.37 13.58
C ALA A 604 -24.74 -13.95 14.82
N VAL A 605 -24.28 -13.61 16.03
CA VAL A 605 -24.95 -13.99 17.28
C VAL A 605 -26.32 -13.31 17.41
N GLU A 606 -26.39 -12.00 17.17
CA GLU A 606 -27.60 -11.18 17.29
C GLU A 606 -28.74 -11.68 16.38
N TYR A 607 -28.42 -11.97 15.11
CA TYR A 607 -29.36 -12.47 14.12
C TYR A 607 -29.56 -14.00 14.19
N LYS A 608 -28.84 -14.67 15.11
CA LYS A 608 -28.87 -16.11 15.37
C LYS A 608 -28.53 -16.94 14.13
N ALA A 609 -27.32 -16.75 13.61
CA ALA A 609 -26.76 -17.60 12.57
C ALA A 609 -26.83 -19.08 13.01
N SER A 610 -27.20 -19.95 12.09
CA SER A 610 -27.33 -21.40 12.30
C SER A 610 -25.97 -22.05 12.49
N ALA A 611 -24.97 -21.58 11.73
CA ALA A 611 -23.59 -22.03 11.83
C ALA A 611 -22.64 -20.94 11.33
N ALA A 612 -21.38 -20.98 11.77
CA ALA A 612 -20.34 -20.06 11.33
C ALA A 612 -18.97 -20.74 11.30
N THR A 613 -18.14 -20.35 10.32
CA THR A 613 -16.70 -20.65 10.28
C THR A 613 -15.97 -19.43 9.76
N ASP A 614 -14.70 -19.27 10.07
CA ASP A 614 -13.87 -18.31 9.37
C ASP A 614 -13.21 -18.94 8.14
N VAL A 615 -12.91 -18.13 7.13
CA VAL A 615 -12.31 -18.59 5.88
C VAL A 615 -10.82 -18.28 5.92
N THR A 616 -10.01 -19.33 6.02
CA THR A 616 -8.54 -19.23 6.21
C THR A 616 -7.76 -20.11 5.21
N GLY A 617 -6.71 -20.80 5.65
CA GLY A 617 -5.72 -21.48 4.79
C GLY A 617 -6.24 -22.62 3.92
N PHE A 618 -7.40 -23.18 4.22
CA PHE A 618 -8.00 -24.25 3.39
C PHE A 618 -8.95 -23.72 2.30
N GLY A 619 -9.12 -22.39 2.22
CA GLY A 619 -10.01 -21.75 1.25
C GLY A 619 -11.49 -21.89 1.60
N LEU A 620 -12.33 -21.18 0.85
CA LEU A 620 -13.78 -21.12 1.11
C LEU A 620 -14.44 -22.49 1.00
N LEU A 621 -14.09 -23.29 -0.01
CA LEU A 621 -14.79 -24.55 -0.25
C LEU A 621 -14.56 -25.56 0.88
N CYS A 622 -13.31 -25.78 1.30
CA CYS A 622 -13.00 -26.74 2.36
C CYS A 622 -13.70 -26.37 3.66
N HIS A 623 -13.64 -25.08 4.04
CA HIS A 623 -14.33 -24.56 5.22
C HIS A 623 -15.85 -24.74 5.13
N ALA A 624 -16.46 -24.44 3.97
CA ALA A 624 -17.89 -24.63 3.77
C ALA A 624 -18.32 -26.11 3.86
N LEU A 625 -17.47 -27.04 3.37
CA LEU A 625 -17.72 -28.49 3.45
C LEU A 625 -17.71 -29.01 4.89
N GLU A 626 -16.88 -28.44 5.77
CA GLU A 626 -16.83 -28.83 7.20
C GLU A 626 -18.11 -28.49 7.97
N MET A 627 -18.90 -27.53 7.47
CA MET A 627 -20.17 -27.09 8.06
C MET A 627 -21.36 -28.01 7.73
N LEU A 628 -21.25 -28.82 6.67
CA LEU A 628 -22.35 -29.65 6.17
C LEU A 628 -22.59 -30.91 7.00
N ALA A 629 -23.86 -31.30 7.09
CA ALA A 629 -24.25 -32.66 7.46
C ALA A 629 -24.15 -33.61 6.24
N PRO A 630 -24.04 -34.95 6.45
CA PRO A 630 -23.87 -35.92 5.36
C PRO A 630 -24.98 -35.93 4.28
N ASP A 631 -26.18 -35.45 4.58
CA ASP A 631 -27.34 -35.40 3.66
C ASP A 631 -27.53 -34.04 2.98
N GLN A 632 -26.65 -33.08 3.24
CA GLN A 632 -26.72 -31.71 2.75
C GLN A 632 -25.76 -31.47 1.57
N ARG A 633 -26.04 -30.42 0.81
CA ARG A 633 -25.17 -29.89 -0.25
C ARG A 633 -25.16 -28.36 -0.23
N LEU A 634 -24.10 -27.77 -0.78
CA LEU A 634 -24.02 -26.33 -1.03
C LEU A 634 -24.41 -26.04 -2.47
N LEU A 635 -25.29 -25.05 -2.65
CA LEU A 635 -25.60 -24.47 -3.95
C LEU A 635 -24.95 -23.08 -3.97
N LEU A 636 -23.75 -23.00 -4.54
CA LEU A 636 -22.98 -21.75 -4.62
C LEU A 636 -23.30 -21.00 -5.91
N GLU A 637 -23.22 -19.68 -5.85
CA GLU A 637 -23.36 -18.76 -6.98
C GLU A 637 -22.01 -18.07 -7.20
N PRO A 638 -21.10 -18.62 -8.03
CA PRO A 638 -19.73 -18.11 -8.16
C PRO A 638 -19.63 -16.63 -8.55
N ALA A 639 -20.61 -16.12 -9.31
CA ALA A 639 -20.68 -14.72 -9.71
C ALA A 639 -20.91 -13.75 -8.54
N GLU A 640 -21.51 -14.22 -7.44
CA GLU A 640 -21.81 -13.42 -6.24
C GLU A 640 -20.68 -13.48 -5.21
N ILE A 641 -19.61 -14.23 -5.49
CA ILE A 641 -18.45 -14.36 -4.59
C ILE A 641 -17.53 -13.15 -4.79
N PRO A 642 -17.44 -12.26 -3.80
CA PRO A 642 -16.70 -11.02 -3.91
C PRO A 642 -15.20 -11.33 -3.89
N LEU A 643 -14.47 -10.71 -4.82
CA LEU A 643 -13.02 -10.86 -4.94
C LEU A 643 -12.33 -9.52 -4.67
N ILE A 644 -11.18 -9.59 -4.00
CA ILE A 644 -10.33 -8.42 -3.77
C ILE A 644 -9.88 -7.87 -5.12
N ALA A 645 -9.78 -6.54 -5.23
CA ALA A 645 -9.26 -5.87 -6.41
C ALA A 645 -7.91 -6.50 -6.84
N GLY A 646 -7.81 -6.86 -8.13
CA GLY A 646 -6.65 -7.54 -8.70
C GLY A 646 -6.69 -9.08 -8.65
N ALA A 647 -7.45 -9.70 -7.74
CA ALA A 647 -7.46 -11.16 -7.57
C ALA A 647 -7.99 -11.90 -8.82
N SER A 648 -9.08 -11.41 -9.42
CA SER A 648 -9.64 -11.99 -10.67
C SER A 648 -8.65 -11.94 -11.84
N ALA A 649 -7.91 -10.84 -11.97
CA ALA A 649 -6.88 -10.70 -12.99
C ALA A 649 -5.72 -11.67 -12.74
N ALA A 650 -5.24 -11.76 -11.51
CA ALA A 650 -4.18 -12.69 -11.13
C ALA A 650 -4.57 -14.16 -11.39
N PHE A 651 -5.81 -14.55 -11.09
CA PHE A 651 -6.28 -15.91 -11.41
C PHE A 651 -6.34 -16.16 -12.91
N SER A 652 -6.78 -15.17 -13.69
CA SER A 652 -6.87 -15.25 -15.15
C SER A 652 -5.49 -15.32 -15.82
N GLU A 653 -4.47 -14.73 -15.20
CA GLU A 653 -3.05 -14.84 -15.58
C GLU A 653 -2.42 -16.18 -15.16
N GLY A 654 -3.18 -17.07 -14.50
CA GLY A 654 -2.71 -18.39 -14.10
C GLY A 654 -1.96 -18.41 -12.76
N ILE A 655 -1.91 -17.30 -12.03
CA ILE A 655 -1.24 -17.24 -10.72
C ILE A 655 -2.05 -18.05 -9.69
N ARG A 656 -1.36 -18.89 -8.93
CA ARG A 656 -1.92 -19.71 -7.84
C ARG A 656 -1.00 -19.64 -6.62
N SER A 657 -1.57 -19.75 -5.43
CA SER A 657 -0.82 -19.91 -4.18
C SER A 657 -0.47 -21.38 -3.94
N THR A 658 0.49 -21.65 -3.05
CA THR A 658 0.99 -23.02 -2.84
C THR A 658 -0.02 -23.97 -2.22
N MET A 659 -1.00 -23.47 -1.46
CA MET A 659 -2.09 -24.29 -0.89
C MET A 659 -3.28 -24.47 -1.84
N HIS A 660 -3.29 -23.78 -2.99
CA HIS A 660 -4.39 -23.87 -3.95
C HIS A 660 -4.62 -25.30 -4.45
N GLU A 661 -3.54 -25.98 -4.88
CA GLU A 661 -3.63 -27.34 -5.40
C GLU A 661 -3.99 -28.39 -4.33
N PRO A 662 -3.37 -28.38 -3.12
CA PRO A 662 -3.85 -29.19 -2.00
C PRO A 662 -5.35 -28.99 -1.72
N ASN A 663 -5.82 -27.75 -1.63
CA ASN A 663 -7.23 -27.44 -1.37
C ASN A 663 -8.15 -27.94 -2.51
N ARG A 664 -7.72 -27.83 -3.77
CA ARG A 664 -8.43 -28.40 -4.93
C ARG A 664 -8.56 -29.92 -4.82
N LYS A 665 -7.51 -30.63 -4.40
CA LYS A 665 -7.53 -32.09 -4.23
C LYS A 665 -8.47 -32.54 -3.12
N SER A 666 -8.52 -31.80 -2.01
CA SER A 666 -9.47 -32.10 -0.93
C SER A 666 -10.92 -32.06 -1.45
N ALA A 667 -11.27 -31.15 -2.36
CA ALA A 667 -12.59 -31.10 -2.98
C ALA A 667 -12.97 -32.37 -3.77
N LEU A 668 -12.01 -32.97 -4.49
CA LEU A 668 -12.22 -34.24 -5.22
C LEU A 668 -12.52 -35.38 -4.24
N ALA A 669 -11.90 -35.39 -3.06
CA ALA A 669 -12.15 -36.41 -2.04
C ALA A 669 -13.59 -36.37 -1.48
N PHE A 670 -14.28 -35.24 -1.60
CA PHE A 670 -15.71 -35.09 -1.27
C PHE A 670 -16.66 -35.49 -2.41
N GLY A 671 -16.16 -36.14 -3.47
CA GLY A 671 -16.99 -36.74 -4.52
C GLY A 671 -17.49 -35.78 -5.59
N TRP A 672 -16.90 -34.57 -5.70
CA TRP A 672 -17.20 -33.66 -6.79
C TRP A 672 -16.66 -34.18 -8.13
N PRO A 673 -17.43 -34.08 -9.25
CA PRO A 673 -16.93 -34.45 -10.57
C PRO A 673 -15.72 -33.61 -10.96
N THR A 674 -14.68 -34.26 -11.50
CA THR A 674 -13.43 -33.58 -11.92
C THR A 674 -13.68 -32.39 -12.85
N ALA A 675 -14.62 -32.53 -13.79
CA ALA A 675 -14.97 -31.47 -14.72
C ALA A 675 -15.56 -30.21 -14.05
N ALA A 676 -16.22 -30.35 -12.89
CA ALA A 676 -16.72 -29.22 -12.11
C ALA A 676 -15.59 -28.55 -11.31
N VAL A 677 -14.71 -29.35 -10.71
CA VAL A 677 -13.55 -28.90 -9.93
C VAL A 677 -12.56 -28.07 -10.75
N ASP A 678 -12.40 -28.39 -12.04
CA ASP A 678 -11.44 -27.71 -12.94
C ASP A 678 -12.00 -26.44 -13.61
N SER A 679 -13.25 -26.05 -13.30
CA SER A 679 -13.85 -24.85 -13.87
C SER A 679 -13.19 -23.57 -13.35
N ALA A 680 -13.11 -22.53 -14.19
CA ALA A 680 -12.51 -21.24 -13.83
C ALA A 680 -13.24 -20.56 -12.66
N GLU A 681 -14.54 -20.82 -12.51
CA GLU A 681 -15.40 -20.30 -11.46
C GLU A 681 -15.08 -20.88 -10.07
N MET A 682 -14.54 -22.10 -10.02
CA MET A 682 -14.18 -22.77 -8.77
C MET A 682 -12.79 -22.35 -8.27
N VAL A 683 -11.94 -21.84 -9.15
CA VAL A 683 -10.55 -21.47 -8.83
C VAL A 683 -10.44 -20.59 -7.59
N PRO A 684 -11.23 -19.52 -7.40
CA PRO A 684 -11.10 -18.68 -6.21
C PRO A 684 -11.46 -19.40 -4.90
N LEU A 685 -12.27 -20.46 -4.95
CA LEU A 685 -12.75 -21.15 -3.74
C LEU A 685 -11.66 -21.98 -3.05
N TYR A 686 -10.62 -22.36 -3.80
CA TYR A 686 -9.47 -23.09 -3.28
C TYR A 686 -8.37 -22.16 -2.75
N ASP A 687 -8.50 -20.85 -2.96
CA ASP A 687 -7.47 -19.90 -2.56
C ASP A 687 -7.40 -19.79 -1.03
N PRO A 688 -6.24 -20.10 -0.40
CA PRO A 688 -6.01 -19.88 1.02
C PRO A 688 -6.20 -18.40 1.34
N GLN A 689 -6.94 -18.12 2.41
CA GLN A 689 -7.06 -16.78 2.95
C GLN A 689 -6.21 -16.63 4.20
N THR A 690 -5.54 -15.48 4.34
CA THR A 690 -4.98 -15.04 5.64
C THR A 690 -5.92 -13.98 6.21
N SER A 691 -6.34 -14.11 7.48
CA SER A 691 -7.29 -13.18 8.12
C SER A 691 -8.54 -12.89 7.26
N GLY A 692 -9.16 -13.94 6.71
CA GLY A 692 -10.33 -13.83 5.83
C GLY A 692 -11.61 -13.43 6.57
N GLY A 693 -12.74 -13.51 5.86
CA GLY A 693 -14.06 -13.24 6.43
C GLY A 693 -14.64 -14.44 7.18
N LEU A 694 -15.84 -14.24 7.72
CA LEU A 694 -16.68 -15.32 8.22
C LEU A 694 -17.58 -15.81 7.08
N LEU A 695 -17.82 -17.11 7.05
CA LEU A 695 -18.90 -17.74 6.32
C LEU A 695 -20.02 -18.09 7.31
N LEU A 696 -21.18 -17.51 7.10
CA LEU A 696 -22.34 -17.63 7.98
C LEU A 696 -23.46 -18.39 7.27
N GLY A 697 -24.04 -19.38 7.94
CA GLY A 697 -25.35 -19.92 7.59
C GLY A 697 -26.45 -19.20 8.35
N ILE A 698 -27.45 -18.68 7.65
CA ILE A 698 -28.56 -17.96 8.28
C ILE A 698 -29.89 -18.29 7.62
N ALA A 699 -30.96 -18.36 8.42
CA ALA A 699 -32.32 -18.52 7.92
C ALA A 699 -32.65 -17.45 6.86
N ALA A 700 -33.23 -17.89 5.74
CA ALA A 700 -33.46 -17.06 4.55
C ALA A 700 -34.24 -15.77 4.84
N GLU A 701 -35.14 -15.78 5.82
CA GLU A 701 -35.96 -14.62 6.18
C GLU A 701 -35.18 -13.51 6.88
N ARG A 702 -33.99 -13.80 7.41
CA ARG A 702 -33.12 -12.84 8.11
C ARG A 702 -31.92 -12.37 7.29
N THR A 703 -31.71 -12.95 6.11
CA THR A 703 -30.54 -12.71 5.27
C THR A 703 -30.38 -11.23 4.92
N GLU A 704 -31.44 -10.57 4.44
CA GLU A 704 -31.40 -9.17 4.02
C GLU A 704 -31.10 -8.21 5.19
N GLU A 705 -31.67 -8.48 6.37
CA GLU A 705 -31.45 -7.66 7.57
C GLU A 705 -29.99 -7.80 8.06
N LEU A 706 -29.47 -9.02 8.13
CA LEU A 706 -28.07 -9.26 8.50
C LEU A 706 -27.12 -8.60 7.48
N LEU A 707 -27.41 -8.73 6.19
CA LEU A 707 -26.59 -8.17 5.12
C LEU A 707 -26.55 -6.65 5.18
N GLY A 708 -27.70 -6.00 5.41
CA GLY A 708 -27.79 -4.57 5.65
C GLY A 708 -26.98 -4.13 6.87
N ALA A 709 -27.08 -4.87 7.97
CA ALA A 709 -26.33 -4.58 9.19
C ALA A 709 -24.81 -4.75 9.02
N LEU A 710 -24.37 -5.79 8.30
CA LEU A 710 -22.96 -6.02 7.97
C LEU A 710 -22.38 -4.87 7.14
N ARG A 711 -23.09 -4.45 6.08
CA ARG A 711 -22.67 -3.33 5.23
C ARG A 711 -22.60 -2.02 6.01
N ALA A 712 -23.58 -1.77 6.89
CA ALA A 712 -23.57 -0.61 7.79
C ALA A 712 -22.42 -0.64 8.80
N ALA A 713 -21.97 -1.84 9.21
CA ALA A 713 -20.81 -2.04 10.08
C ALA A 713 -19.46 -1.99 9.34
N GLY A 714 -19.44 -1.68 8.02
CA GLY A 714 -18.23 -1.53 7.22
C GLY A 714 -17.82 -2.75 6.41
N TYR A 715 -18.59 -3.85 6.43
CA TYR A 715 -18.38 -5.00 5.55
C TYR A 715 -19.07 -4.75 4.19
N ALA A 716 -18.53 -3.81 3.42
CA ALA A 716 -19.15 -3.35 2.17
C ALA A 716 -19.31 -4.48 1.13
N ASP A 717 -18.36 -5.41 1.11
CA ASP A 717 -18.33 -6.57 0.21
C ASP A 717 -19.11 -7.77 0.75
N ALA A 718 -19.83 -7.66 1.88
CA ALA A 718 -20.65 -8.75 2.37
C ALA A 718 -21.71 -9.12 1.31
N SER A 719 -21.81 -10.41 0.98
CA SER A 719 -22.71 -10.94 -0.04
C SER A 719 -23.29 -12.30 0.33
N VAL A 720 -24.45 -12.61 -0.25
CA VAL A 720 -25.02 -13.96 -0.25
C VAL A 720 -24.35 -14.72 -1.38
N ILE A 721 -23.65 -15.80 -1.06
CA ILE A 721 -22.86 -16.58 -2.03
C ILE A 721 -23.52 -17.90 -2.42
N GLY A 722 -24.69 -18.18 -1.87
CA GLY A 722 -25.41 -19.43 -2.10
C GLY A 722 -26.35 -19.82 -0.98
N LYS A 723 -26.74 -21.10 -0.96
CA LYS A 723 -27.63 -21.67 0.05
C LYS A 723 -27.40 -23.16 0.28
N VAL A 724 -27.96 -23.66 1.37
CA VAL A 724 -27.93 -25.08 1.73
C VAL A 724 -29.13 -25.81 1.12
N GLY A 725 -28.85 -26.91 0.41
CA GLY A 725 -29.86 -27.79 -0.17
C GLY A 725 -29.70 -29.24 0.29
N ARG A 726 -30.59 -30.12 -0.19
CA ARG A 726 -30.54 -31.56 0.08
C ARG A 726 -29.81 -32.31 -1.04
N LEU A 727 -28.92 -33.24 -0.70
CA LEU A 727 -28.05 -33.95 -1.65
C LEU A 727 -28.83 -34.69 -2.76
N ASN A 728 -30.02 -35.21 -2.46
CA ASN A 728 -30.84 -36.04 -3.37
C ASN A 728 -31.92 -35.29 -4.15
N GLU A 729 -31.95 -33.96 -4.12
CA GLU A 729 -32.86 -33.19 -4.99
C GLU A 729 -32.21 -32.99 -6.36
N ALA A 730 -32.93 -33.34 -7.42
CA ALA A 730 -32.48 -33.24 -8.80
C ALA A 730 -32.39 -31.77 -9.24
N ARG A 731 -31.24 -31.13 -8.98
CA ARG A 731 -30.80 -29.88 -9.62
C ARG A 731 -29.34 -29.63 -9.35
#